data_AF-A0A7D9LPS1-F1
#
_entry.id   AF-A0A7D9LPS1-F1
#
_cell.length_a   1.000
_cell.length_b   1.000
_cell.length_c   1.000
_cell.angle_alpha   90.00
_cell.angle_beta   90.00
_cell.angle_gamma   90.00
#
_symmetry.space_group_name_H-M   'P 1'
#
loop_
_entity.id
_entity.type
_entity.pdbx_description
1 polymer ?
#
loop_
_entity_poly.entity_id
_entity_poly.type
_entity_poly.pdbx_seq_one_letter_code
_entity_poly.pdbx_strand_id
1 'polypeptide(L)'
;MTNVISALDDAIKNRKLLLLMIDDYTTIHSTRRPKGLKTSQANNMCTIIFKVFPEIKAITRPPPQFLHSRDGIKPHDLANEICSEKQMVKLSCTFASCMPELTTSFFDPLLERKRLETHDYGASTDVSYMRKFKNVFLVDFFMQPLKSKSNYMEALTRVFNLDKLREYLSKFVVLFPGDHPSQFFPRQIVYGILSEYLMNITLNMPVTQEELLSLVPLIGPLHIDLNADEDLVLNYHPFIKSLYESLFPNRILAVKPKPWRIQFILEILYGGWTLIRRSVKAVFHKCKDLQYGTLINFLDNYCPTVLCSYNILFKTNNFSDYYDSIIRMWVMMYCFRRHHYRKSLLIWLFLVKYWEGNAFCSDIFNVFKNNLNIIDESVVEYVHSVIRRHTTDGASEKTLSDTMKAIFGCGPRQENFRNTFTPERNYVFSRVQLKYLHTRVAKILVSIFSKICSSPGESYSLPRSKGQALDCTMYILPTLFGEKPVKSYMLPLGFQCDKKPDVNSRCDYICVAPEDAEWQIFEGCWHSFHKECLKDLAYCPICSNHLNNVILSLSVAANTSFVNGGSGDDNENDNEQVSGSDTDDDSDDEMEYDNLGVSTNESNIENMLNTINLSIMQLRPESPTNSSCLSVDNNSECDDRGSTLLANVEPPKRSPHCSTCHHTRQGHGKGSANAKCPMCPNNLCSAHGRRKPCTCIWHISQQNPIETIIPYSIVKFNNVSHVKEYILSFCQSNIDSQALGSNACTIIAVLIAINFLSDTAWFSQHNLLATLDSTFLAYCYQLFTEGNQMYDNLDESQLNYCAPEIIEHPELGLAEVAERVEEYQFNNFVDFLLELQMLSLARVKLAFVLIFSPDKSMTLLLNELGESMLIDSHSHLDTGAIIATASDNQLHYMVNYIQEMILRDWGPTVQPPFDVTIVKLK
;
A
#
# COMPACT_ATOMS: atom_id res chain seq x y z
N MET A 1 36.85 27.01 -4.68
CA MET A 1 37.15 26.61 -6.08
C MET A 1 38.12 25.44 -6.19
N THR A 2 39.25 25.39 -5.47
CA THR A 2 40.25 24.30 -5.59
C THR A 2 39.69 22.89 -5.38
N ASN A 3 38.79 22.72 -4.40
CA ASN A 3 38.13 21.44 -4.13
C ASN A 3 37.15 21.01 -5.26
N VAL A 4 36.41 21.97 -5.84
CA VAL A 4 35.47 21.73 -6.95
C VAL A 4 36.21 21.24 -8.19
N ILE A 5 37.29 21.92 -8.57
CA ILE A 5 38.10 21.57 -9.75
C ILE A 5 38.70 20.17 -9.56
N SER A 6 39.28 19.88 -8.40
CA SER A 6 39.86 18.56 -8.09
C SER A 6 38.83 17.44 -8.15
N ALA A 7 37.61 17.67 -7.65
CA ALA A 7 36.54 16.68 -7.68
C ALA A 7 36.07 16.39 -9.11
N LEU A 8 35.97 17.41 -9.95
CA LEU A 8 35.61 17.26 -11.36
C LEU A 8 36.71 16.55 -12.15
N ASP A 9 37.98 16.90 -11.93
CA ASP A 9 39.12 16.22 -12.55
C ASP A 9 39.14 14.72 -12.23
N ASP A 10 38.92 14.37 -10.96
CA ASP A 10 38.77 13.00 -10.52
C ASP A 10 37.55 12.31 -11.16
N ALA A 11 36.40 12.98 -11.22
CA ALA A 11 35.20 12.45 -11.86
C ALA A 11 35.39 12.20 -13.36
N ILE A 12 36.07 13.09 -14.07
CA ILE A 12 36.40 12.92 -15.50
C ILE A 12 37.36 11.75 -15.69
N LYS A 13 38.47 11.73 -14.93
CA LYS A 13 39.53 10.73 -15.06
C LYS A 13 39.02 9.32 -14.76
N ASN A 14 38.19 9.20 -13.72
CA ASN A 14 37.69 7.92 -13.23
C ASN A 14 36.27 7.62 -13.69
N ARG A 15 35.69 8.44 -14.58
CA ARG A 15 34.35 8.27 -15.16
C ARG A 15 33.29 8.08 -14.08
N LYS A 16 33.21 8.99 -13.11
CA LYS A 16 32.25 8.95 -11.99
C LYS A 16 30.99 9.72 -12.35
N LEU A 17 29.81 9.17 -12.05
CA LEU A 17 28.52 9.80 -12.35
C LEU A 17 28.36 11.12 -11.58
N LEU A 18 27.75 12.11 -12.23
CA LEU A 18 27.46 13.44 -11.70
C LEU A 18 25.97 13.76 -11.80
N LEU A 19 25.41 14.26 -10.71
CA LEU A 19 24.08 14.86 -10.63
C LEU A 19 24.23 16.38 -10.47
N LEU A 20 23.52 17.16 -11.28
CA LEU A 20 23.44 18.61 -11.15
C LEU A 20 22.11 18.98 -10.51
N MET A 21 22.11 19.90 -9.56
CA MET A 21 20.90 20.46 -8.96
C MET A 21 21.02 21.98 -9.00
N ILE A 22 20.01 22.62 -9.57
CA ILE A 22 19.84 24.07 -9.59
C ILE A 22 18.46 24.34 -9.03
N ASP A 23 18.39 25.17 -7.98
CA ASP A 23 17.15 25.38 -7.27
C ASP A 23 17.09 26.76 -6.61
N ASP A 24 15.89 27.28 -6.38
CA ASP A 24 15.71 28.59 -5.76
C ASP A 24 15.66 28.51 -4.23
N TYR A 25 16.15 29.57 -3.59
CA TYR A 25 16.14 29.75 -2.16
C TYR A 25 15.58 31.12 -1.86
N THR A 26 14.48 31.19 -1.13
CA THR A 26 13.89 32.45 -0.69
C THR A 26 14.20 32.69 0.79
N THR A 27 14.74 33.88 1.12
CA THR A 27 14.86 34.29 2.53
C THR A 27 13.50 34.67 3.09
N ILE A 28 12.78 33.71 3.68
CA ILE A 28 11.63 34.02 4.52
C ILE A 28 11.84 33.34 5.87
N HIS A 29 12.32 34.11 6.83
CA HIS A 29 11.94 33.89 8.21
C HIS A 29 10.75 34.83 8.43
N SER A 30 9.58 34.28 8.76
CA SER A 30 8.36 35.08 8.76
C SER A 30 8.30 36.02 9.97
N THR A 31 8.50 37.34 9.77
CA THR A 31 8.05 38.31 10.80
C THR A 31 6.52 38.38 10.81
N ARG A 32 5.87 37.60 11.70
CA ARG A 32 4.40 37.56 11.90
C ARG A 32 3.75 38.92 12.22
N ARG A 33 4.52 39.93 12.62
CA ARG A 33 4.04 41.31 12.81
C ARG A 33 5.04 42.30 12.22
N PRO A 34 4.60 43.22 11.33
CA PRO A 34 5.44 44.34 10.89
C PRO A 34 5.90 45.13 12.12
N LYS A 35 7.21 45.15 12.38
CA LYS A 35 7.81 46.01 13.42
C LYS A 35 7.95 47.47 12.95
N GLY A 36 7.42 47.81 11.77
CA GLY A 36 7.41 49.16 11.20
C GLY A 36 6.82 49.21 9.78
N LEU A 37 6.88 50.38 9.14
CA LEU A 37 6.38 50.65 7.77
C LEU A 37 7.27 50.10 6.63
N LYS A 38 8.26 49.24 6.93
CA LYS A 38 9.12 48.64 5.90
C LYS A 38 8.56 47.27 5.52
N THR A 39 8.14 47.12 4.27
CA THR A 39 7.92 45.81 3.64
C THR A 39 9.25 45.07 3.59
N SER A 40 9.35 43.90 4.21
CA SER A 40 10.49 43.01 4.06
C SER A 40 10.51 42.48 2.62
N GLN A 41 11.50 42.87 1.82
CA GLN A 41 11.74 42.23 0.52
C GLN A 41 12.52 40.93 0.77
N ALA A 42 11.95 39.81 0.35
CA ALA A 42 12.65 38.52 0.39
C ALA A 42 13.70 38.48 -0.75
N ASN A 43 14.91 38.05 -0.42
CA ASN A 43 15.95 37.75 -1.41
C ASN A 43 15.65 36.38 -2.03
N ASN A 44 15.62 36.31 -3.36
CA ASN A 44 15.56 35.05 -4.10
C ASN A 44 16.96 34.73 -4.63
N MET A 45 17.52 33.63 -4.16
CA MET A 45 18.85 33.16 -4.51
C MET A 45 18.73 31.92 -5.38
N CYS A 46 19.61 31.76 -6.36
CA CYS A 46 19.82 30.53 -7.09
C CYS A 46 20.96 29.76 -6.45
N THR A 47 20.72 28.49 -6.16
CA THR A 47 21.71 27.54 -5.65
C THR A 47 22.13 26.61 -6.76
N ILE A 48 23.43 26.50 -7.03
CA ILE A 48 23.96 25.54 -8.01
C ILE A 48 24.92 24.60 -7.28
N ILE A 49 24.55 23.32 -7.19
CA ILE A 49 25.39 22.27 -6.62
C ILE A 49 25.50 21.08 -7.56
N PHE A 50 26.57 20.32 -7.45
CA PHE A 50 26.63 18.98 -8.01
C PHE A 50 27.01 17.94 -6.97
N LYS A 51 26.55 16.71 -7.20
CA LYS A 51 26.91 15.54 -6.41
C LYS A 51 27.62 14.53 -7.28
N VAL A 52 28.76 14.01 -6.78
CA VAL A 52 29.51 12.95 -7.45
C VAL A 52 29.21 11.61 -6.77
N PHE A 53 28.96 10.58 -7.58
CA PHE A 53 28.77 9.20 -7.12
C PHE A 53 29.97 8.35 -7.57
N PRO A 54 30.98 8.15 -6.71
CA PRO A 54 32.23 7.49 -7.11
C PRO A 54 32.08 6.03 -7.55
N GLU A 55 31.10 5.34 -6.98
CA GLU A 55 30.85 3.91 -7.22
C GLU A 55 30.00 3.65 -8.47
N ILE A 56 29.46 4.70 -9.09
CA ILE A 56 28.59 4.58 -10.27
C ILE A 56 29.30 5.19 -11.46
N LYS A 57 29.43 4.39 -12.52
CA LYS A 57 30.08 4.80 -13.75
C LYS A 57 29.26 5.91 -14.44
N ALA A 58 29.94 6.94 -14.90
CA ALA A 58 29.37 8.00 -15.72
C ALA A 58 28.81 7.41 -17.04
N ILE A 59 27.64 7.90 -17.42
CA ILE A 59 27.00 7.59 -18.69
C ILE A 59 27.78 8.30 -19.79
N THR A 60 28.33 7.55 -20.75
CA THR A 60 29.03 8.13 -21.90
C THR A 60 28.06 8.95 -22.72
N ARG A 61 28.46 10.15 -23.18
CA ARG A 61 27.63 10.99 -24.03
C ARG A 61 27.32 10.25 -25.35
N PRO A 62 26.05 9.87 -25.61
CA PRO A 62 25.67 9.33 -26.92
C PRO A 62 25.55 10.50 -27.92
N PRO A 63 25.39 10.24 -29.23
CA PRO A 63 25.07 11.31 -30.16
C PRO A 63 23.80 12.05 -29.70
N PRO A 64 23.81 13.40 -29.60
CA PRO A 64 22.74 14.16 -28.95
C PRO A 64 21.31 13.86 -29.44
N GLN A 65 21.16 13.56 -30.73
CA GLN A 65 19.89 13.22 -31.37
C GLN A 65 19.25 11.91 -30.88
N PHE A 66 20.01 11.08 -30.14
CA PHE A 66 19.51 9.85 -29.53
C PHE A 66 19.29 9.97 -28.03
N LEU A 67 19.91 10.95 -27.36
CA LEU A 67 19.69 11.17 -25.92
C LEU A 67 18.30 11.76 -25.66
N HIS A 68 17.94 12.73 -26.50
CA HIS A 68 16.68 13.46 -26.43
C HIS A 68 15.80 13.06 -27.61
N SER A 69 14.52 12.80 -27.36
CA SER A 69 13.58 12.56 -28.46
C SER A 69 13.34 13.87 -29.23
N ARG A 70 13.77 13.93 -30.48
CA ARG A 70 13.63 15.11 -31.36
C ARG A 70 12.22 15.70 -31.36
N ASP A 71 11.22 14.82 -31.50
CA ASP A 71 9.82 15.22 -31.68
C ASP A 71 9.06 15.30 -30.34
N GLY A 72 9.77 15.22 -29.21
CA GLY A 72 9.18 15.14 -27.87
C GLY A 72 8.55 13.77 -27.60
N ILE A 73 7.45 13.76 -26.84
CA ILE A 73 6.66 12.57 -26.55
C ILE A 73 6.07 12.03 -27.87
N LYS A 74 6.17 10.71 -28.10
CA LYS A 74 5.42 10.03 -29.15
C LYS A 74 4.06 9.61 -28.58
N PRO A 75 2.94 10.30 -28.91
CA PRO A 75 1.70 10.15 -28.15
C PRO A 75 1.11 8.74 -28.21
N HIS A 76 1.14 8.10 -29.38
CA HIS A 76 0.61 6.75 -29.56
C HIS A 76 1.46 5.69 -28.84
N ASP A 77 2.79 5.80 -28.89
CA ASP A 77 3.67 4.87 -28.18
C ASP A 77 3.44 4.94 -26.66
N LEU A 78 3.33 6.15 -26.11
CA LEU A 78 3.06 6.35 -24.69
C LEU A 78 1.65 5.87 -24.30
N ALA A 79 0.65 6.14 -25.12
CA ALA A 79 -0.71 5.64 -24.91
C ALA A 79 -0.76 4.11 -24.93
N ASN A 80 -0.03 3.45 -25.84
CA ASN A 80 0.05 1.99 -25.90
C ASN A 80 0.73 1.38 -24.66
N GLU A 81 1.73 2.06 -24.08
CA GLU A 81 2.37 1.63 -22.83
C GLU A 81 1.42 1.76 -21.63
N ILE A 82 0.89 2.97 -21.38
CA ILE A 82 0.07 3.28 -20.21
C ILE A 82 -1.30 2.60 -20.28
N CYS A 83 -1.90 2.49 -21.47
CA CYS A 83 -3.18 1.82 -21.68
C CYS A 83 -3.03 0.35 -22.10
N SER A 84 -1.84 -0.24 -21.93
CA SER A 84 -1.65 -1.69 -22.12
C SER A 84 -2.54 -2.49 -21.16
N GLU A 85 -2.90 -3.72 -21.54
CA GLU A 85 -3.72 -4.60 -20.71
C GLU A 85 -3.12 -4.76 -19.29
N LYS A 86 -1.81 -4.99 -19.19
CA LYS A 86 -1.09 -5.11 -17.92
C LYS A 86 -1.33 -3.88 -17.02
N GLN A 87 -1.21 -2.66 -17.57
CA GLN A 87 -1.36 -1.43 -16.80
C GLN A 87 -2.82 -1.13 -16.48
N MET A 88 -3.74 -1.36 -17.43
CA MET A 88 -5.16 -1.13 -17.22
C MET A 88 -5.76 -2.09 -16.18
N VAL A 89 -5.28 -3.33 -16.11
CA VAL A 89 -5.65 -4.26 -15.03
C VAL A 89 -5.22 -3.70 -13.67
N LYS A 90 -3.98 -3.22 -13.56
CA LYS A 90 -3.49 -2.58 -12.33
C LYS A 90 -4.32 -1.34 -11.97
N LEU A 91 -4.61 -0.46 -12.92
CA LEU A 91 -5.41 0.74 -12.70
C LEU A 91 -6.89 0.46 -12.38
N SER A 92 -7.39 -0.72 -12.72
CA SER A 92 -8.76 -1.15 -12.38
C SER A 92 -8.90 -1.58 -10.93
N CYS A 93 -7.78 -1.89 -10.26
CA CYS A 93 -7.69 -2.18 -8.83
C CYS A 93 -7.08 -1.01 -8.04
N THR A 94 -7.32 -0.98 -6.74
CA THR A 94 -6.66 -0.03 -5.82
C THR A 94 -5.17 -0.36 -5.67
N PHE A 95 -4.34 0.64 -5.34
CA PHE A 95 -2.90 0.43 -5.11
C PHE A 95 -2.63 -0.66 -4.07
N ALA A 96 -3.33 -0.64 -2.92
CA ALA A 96 -3.17 -1.64 -1.87
C ALA A 96 -3.50 -3.06 -2.33
N SER A 97 -4.43 -3.23 -3.29
CA SER A 97 -4.77 -4.53 -3.87
C SER A 97 -3.73 -4.99 -4.90
N CYS A 98 -3.10 -4.06 -5.61
CA CYS A 98 -2.01 -4.37 -6.56
C CYS A 98 -0.68 -4.64 -5.86
N MET A 99 -0.48 -4.09 -4.66
CA MET A 99 0.75 -4.20 -3.86
C MET A 99 0.44 -4.78 -2.47
N PRO A 100 -0.04 -6.03 -2.37
CA PRO A 100 -0.44 -6.62 -1.09
C PRO A 100 0.73 -6.76 -0.12
N GLU A 101 1.94 -6.95 -0.63
CA GLU A 101 3.18 -7.05 0.17
C GLU A 101 3.47 -5.75 0.94
N LEU A 102 3.30 -4.58 0.29
CA LEU A 102 3.48 -3.28 0.94
C LEU A 102 2.39 -2.98 1.98
N THR A 103 1.17 -3.49 1.74
CA THR A 103 0.07 -3.37 2.71
C THR A 103 0.32 -4.26 3.93
N THR A 104 0.78 -5.50 3.70
CA THR A 104 1.06 -6.47 4.76
C THR A 104 2.26 -6.04 5.62
N SER A 105 3.29 -5.49 4.98
CA SER A 105 4.48 -4.95 5.64
C SER A 105 4.30 -3.50 6.12
N PHE A 106 3.07 -2.96 6.16
CA PHE A 106 2.87 -1.57 6.56
C PHE A 106 3.43 -1.30 7.97
N PHE A 107 3.18 -2.20 8.93
CA PHE A 107 3.72 -2.09 10.30
C PHE A 107 5.16 -2.60 10.44
N ASP A 108 5.86 -2.89 9.33
CA ASP A 108 7.31 -3.15 9.40
C ASP A 108 8.02 -1.93 9.97
N PRO A 109 8.80 -2.08 11.04
CA PRO A 109 9.30 -0.90 11.72
C PRO A 109 10.40 -0.13 10.99
N LEU A 110 11.11 -0.76 10.05
CA LEU A 110 12.08 -0.06 9.21
C LEU A 110 11.37 0.75 8.14
N LEU A 111 10.28 0.22 7.57
CA LEU A 111 9.45 0.93 6.60
C LEU A 111 8.64 2.06 7.24
N GLU A 112 8.04 1.84 8.41
CA GLU A 112 7.34 2.87 9.22
C GLU A 112 8.25 4.07 9.46
N ARG A 113 9.48 3.81 9.92
CA ARG A 113 10.51 4.82 10.11
C ARG A 113 10.84 5.58 8.82
N LYS A 114 11.03 4.87 7.70
CA LYS A 114 11.36 5.48 6.40
C LYS A 114 10.27 6.43 5.88
N ARG A 115 8.99 6.13 6.13
CA ARG A 115 7.85 6.99 5.77
C ARG A 115 7.79 8.22 6.67
N LEU A 116 7.96 8.04 7.97
CA LEU A 116 7.83 9.12 8.94
C LEU A 116 9.00 10.10 8.96
N GLU A 117 10.21 9.65 8.62
CA GLU A 117 11.42 10.48 8.59
C GLU A 117 11.71 11.09 7.19
N THR A 118 10.81 10.90 6.22
CA THR A 118 10.99 11.33 4.83
C THR A 118 11.39 12.79 4.69
N HIS A 119 10.65 13.66 5.38
CA HIS A 119 10.82 15.11 5.42
C HIS A 119 11.45 15.58 6.73
N ASP A 120 11.95 14.66 7.56
CA ASP A 120 12.86 15.05 8.61
C ASP A 120 14.26 15.22 8.03
N TYR A 121 14.46 16.40 7.45
CA TYR A 121 15.76 16.83 6.93
C TYR A 121 16.84 16.96 8.05
N GLY A 122 16.47 16.63 9.29
CA GLY A 122 17.31 16.57 10.48
C GLY A 122 17.10 15.32 11.36
N ALA A 123 16.73 14.11 10.85
CA ALA A 123 16.65 12.80 11.57
C ALA A 123 17.90 11.87 11.52
N SER A 124 18.34 11.29 12.66
CA SER A 124 19.65 10.65 12.91
C SER A 124 19.87 9.28 12.30
N THR A 125 18.92 8.77 11.52
CA THR A 125 19.05 7.44 10.93
C THR A 125 20.19 7.40 9.93
N ASP A 126 20.76 6.21 9.73
CA ASP A 126 21.74 5.91 8.69
C ASP A 126 21.23 6.47 7.36
N VAL A 127 21.63 7.71 7.11
CA VAL A 127 21.19 8.48 5.96
C VAL A 127 21.55 7.59 4.79
N SER A 128 20.53 7.13 4.06
CA SER A 128 20.75 6.30 2.88
C SER A 128 21.85 6.97 2.09
N TYR A 129 22.81 6.21 1.58
CA TYR A 129 24.07 6.69 0.97
C TYR A 129 23.92 7.97 0.09
N MET A 130 22.74 8.14 -0.49
CA MET A 130 22.26 9.16 -1.41
C MET A 130 22.00 10.52 -0.76
N ARG A 131 21.44 10.55 0.46
CA ARG A 131 21.16 11.78 1.23
C ARG A 131 22.38 12.28 2.03
N LYS A 132 23.49 11.53 2.02
CA LYS A 132 24.73 11.98 2.66
C LYS A 132 25.29 13.20 1.94
N PHE A 133 25.76 14.20 2.68
CA PHE A 133 26.40 15.38 2.11
C PHE A 133 27.81 15.13 1.54
N LYS A 134 28.30 13.89 1.63
CA LYS A 134 29.56 13.47 1.04
C LYS A 134 29.53 13.66 -0.48
N ASN A 135 30.63 14.18 -1.02
CA ASN A 135 30.82 14.45 -2.44
C ASN A 135 29.81 15.44 -3.04
N VAL A 136 29.28 16.36 -2.24
CA VAL A 136 28.42 17.46 -2.69
C VAL A 136 29.26 18.73 -2.75
N PHE A 137 29.18 19.45 -3.87
CA PHE A 137 30.04 20.58 -4.17
C PHE A 137 29.21 21.78 -4.62
N LEU A 138 29.53 22.95 -4.05
CA LEU A 138 28.94 24.22 -4.42
C LEU A 138 29.64 24.81 -5.65
N VAL A 139 28.87 25.05 -6.70
CA VAL A 139 29.30 25.80 -7.88
C VAL A 139 29.12 27.30 -7.63
N ASP A 140 27.89 27.70 -7.31
CA ASP A 140 27.57 29.10 -7.03
C ASP A 140 26.30 29.26 -6.18
N PHE A 141 26.17 30.42 -5.55
CA PHE A 141 24.99 30.85 -4.79
C PHE A 141 24.85 32.37 -4.86
N PHE A 142 23.87 32.85 -5.63
CA PHE A 142 23.76 34.25 -6.07
C PHE A 142 22.30 34.70 -6.23
N MET A 143 22.01 36.00 -6.22
CA MET A 143 20.63 36.48 -6.42
C MET A 143 20.10 36.18 -7.82
N GLN A 144 19.05 35.37 -7.90
CA GLN A 144 18.35 35.00 -9.12
C GLN A 144 17.06 34.23 -8.77
N PRO A 145 15.87 34.67 -9.24
CA PRO A 145 14.60 34.03 -8.87
C PRO A 145 14.26 32.72 -9.61
N LEU A 146 14.99 32.32 -10.67
CA LEU A 146 14.72 31.09 -11.45
C LEU A 146 13.27 30.95 -11.98
N LYS A 147 12.63 32.05 -12.39
CA LYS A 147 11.22 32.06 -12.85
C LYS A 147 11.03 32.07 -14.36
N SER A 148 12.10 31.94 -15.14
CA SER A 148 12.02 32.01 -16.59
C SER A 148 13.14 31.25 -17.29
N LYS A 149 12.95 30.97 -18.58
CA LYS A 149 14.00 30.43 -19.46
C LYS A 149 15.29 31.24 -19.42
N SER A 150 15.19 32.57 -19.39
CA SER A 150 16.37 33.46 -19.29
C SER A 150 17.13 33.28 -17.98
N ASN A 151 16.41 33.17 -16.87
CA ASN A 151 17.02 32.96 -15.55
C ASN A 151 17.77 31.63 -15.48
N TYR A 152 17.18 30.55 -16.00
CA TYR A 152 17.86 29.26 -16.10
C TYR A 152 19.05 29.28 -17.06
N MET A 153 18.96 30.03 -18.16
CA MET A 153 20.09 30.19 -19.07
C MET A 153 21.28 30.89 -18.40
N GLU A 154 21.02 31.89 -17.54
CA GLU A 154 22.07 32.54 -16.75
C GLU A 154 22.71 31.54 -15.76
N ALA A 155 21.90 30.76 -15.05
CA ALA A 155 22.39 29.74 -14.12
C ALA A 155 23.25 28.68 -14.84
N LEU A 156 22.77 28.15 -15.98
CA LEU A 156 23.50 27.20 -16.81
C LEU A 156 24.77 27.80 -17.42
N THR A 157 24.79 29.10 -17.72
CA THR A 157 25.99 29.80 -18.18
C THR A 157 27.08 29.78 -17.10
N ARG A 158 26.73 29.90 -15.82
CA ARG A 158 27.71 29.76 -14.72
C ARG A 158 28.28 28.35 -14.62
N VAL A 159 27.44 27.33 -14.82
CA VAL A 159 27.88 25.92 -14.92
C VAL A 159 28.85 25.75 -16.09
N PHE A 160 28.50 26.30 -17.25
CA PHE A 160 29.28 26.20 -18.49
C PHE A 160 30.63 26.94 -18.42
N ASN A 161 30.69 28.06 -17.71
CA ASN A 161 31.90 28.85 -17.54
C ASN A 161 32.95 28.16 -16.63
N LEU A 162 32.59 27.08 -15.93
CA LEU A 162 33.55 26.23 -15.26
C LEU A 162 34.13 25.22 -16.25
N ASP A 163 35.37 25.46 -16.70
CA ASP A 163 36.06 24.66 -17.74
C ASP A 163 35.97 23.15 -17.51
N LYS A 164 36.06 22.70 -16.25
CA LYS A 164 35.96 21.27 -15.89
C LYS A 164 34.55 20.69 -15.97
N LEU A 165 33.51 21.47 -15.68
CA LEU A 165 32.13 21.03 -15.91
C LEU A 165 31.81 20.99 -17.41
N ARG A 166 32.28 21.98 -18.18
CA ARG A 166 32.19 21.93 -19.65
C ARG A 166 32.93 20.72 -20.22
N GLU A 167 34.13 20.42 -19.72
CA GLU A 167 34.88 19.21 -20.09
C GLU A 167 34.13 17.92 -19.74
N TYR A 168 33.46 17.87 -18.58
CA TYR A 168 32.64 16.72 -18.21
C TYR A 168 31.44 16.56 -19.15
N LEU A 169 30.68 17.64 -19.38
CA LEU A 169 29.50 17.66 -20.27
C LEU A 169 29.84 17.30 -21.72
N SER A 170 31.06 17.59 -22.20
CA SER A 170 31.46 17.17 -23.55
C SER A 170 31.68 15.65 -23.68
N LYS A 171 31.86 14.93 -22.56
CA LYS A 171 32.19 13.49 -22.53
C LYS A 171 31.07 12.61 -21.94
N PHE A 172 30.28 13.13 -21.01
CA PHE A 172 29.34 12.36 -20.21
C PHE A 172 27.98 13.06 -20.08
N VAL A 173 26.94 12.27 -19.85
CA VAL A 173 25.60 12.77 -19.52
C VAL A 173 25.56 13.25 -18.07
N VAL A 174 24.83 14.33 -17.82
CA VAL A 174 24.54 14.88 -16.49
C VAL A 174 23.04 14.82 -16.26
N LEU A 175 22.63 14.07 -15.24
CA LEU A 175 21.23 14.03 -14.82
C LEU A 175 20.93 15.25 -13.96
N PHE A 176 19.76 15.84 -14.16
CA PHE A 176 19.34 17.07 -13.50
C PHE A 176 17.89 16.93 -13.00
N PRO A 177 17.68 16.27 -11.85
CA PRO A 177 16.40 16.29 -11.16
C PRO A 177 16.16 17.66 -10.51
N GLY A 178 14.90 18.11 -10.54
CA GLY A 178 14.45 19.30 -9.85
C GLY A 178 12.93 19.46 -9.97
N ASP A 179 12.41 20.55 -9.41
CA ASP A 179 11.00 20.89 -9.46
C ASP A 179 10.46 21.15 -10.89
N HIS A 180 9.21 21.60 -11.01
CA HIS A 180 8.61 21.83 -12.32
C HIS A 180 9.37 22.88 -13.16
N PRO A 181 9.63 24.11 -12.67
CA PRO A 181 10.54 25.07 -13.31
C PRO A 181 11.90 24.47 -13.71
N SER A 182 12.56 23.75 -12.81
CA SER A 182 13.91 23.18 -13.00
C SER A 182 13.97 22.08 -14.06
N GLN A 183 12.87 21.36 -14.28
CA GLN A 183 12.81 20.42 -15.40
C GLN A 183 12.29 21.09 -16.69
N PHE A 184 11.40 22.08 -16.59
CA PHE A 184 10.70 22.65 -17.75
C PHE A 184 11.58 23.61 -18.56
N PHE A 185 12.15 24.65 -17.91
CA PHE A 185 12.92 25.67 -18.62
C PHE A 185 14.26 25.12 -19.15
N PRO A 186 15.05 24.34 -18.39
CA PRO A 186 16.23 23.68 -18.92
C PRO A 186 15.91 22.73 -20.08
N ARG A 187 14.77 22.05 -20.07
CA ARG A 187 14.34 21.23 -21.22
C ARG A 187 14.10 22.09 -22.46
N GLN A 188 13.43 23.23 -22.33
CA GLN A 188 13.27 24.18 -23.45
C GLN A 188 14.61 24.71 -23.99
N ILE A 189 15.60 24.89 -23.13
CA ILE A 189 16.96 25.28 -23.53
C ILE A 189 17.62 24.15 -24.32
N VAL A 190 17.64 22.93 -23.78
CA VAL A 190 18.21 21.75 -24.42
C VAL A 190 17.56 21.47 -25.78
N TYR A 191 16.23 21.55 -25.88
CA TYR A 191 15.52 21.35 -27.15
C TYR A 191 15.81 22.45 -28.18
N GLY A 192 15.99 23.69 -27.74
CA GLY A 192 16.42 24.79 -28.61
C GLY A 192 17.80 24.53 -29.23
N ILE A 193 18.76 24.11 -28.40
CA ILE A 193 20.11 23.75 -28.85
C ILE A 193 20.06 22.51 -29.75
N LEU A 194 19.21 21.53 -29.45
CA LEU A 194 19.08 20.30 -30.24
C LEU A 194 18.58 20.62 -31.66
N SER A 195 17.61 21.53 -31.77
CA SER A 195 17.10 21.99 -33.06
C SER A 195 18.21 22.64 -33.89
N GLU A 196 18.98 23.56 -33.31
CA GLU A 196 20.13 24.20 -33.97
C GLU A 196 21.18 23.17 -34.38
N TYR A 197 21.51 22.23 -33.50
CA TYR A 197 22.45 21.13 -33.76
C TYR A 197 22.03 20.29 -34.96
N LEU A 198 20.76 19.87 -35.02
CA LEU A 198 20.25 19.07 -36.14
C LEU A 198 20.28 19.84 -37.48
N MET A 199 19.98 21.15 -37.47
CA MET A 199 20.10 21.99 -38.67
C MET A 199 21.55 22.12 -39.12
N ASN A 200 22.48 22.30 -38.18
CA ASN A 200 23.88 22.61 -38.45
C ASN A 200 24.76 21.38 -38.72
N ILE A 201 24.35 20.16 -38.30
CA ILE A 201 25.04 18.90 -38.67
C ILE A 201 25.17 18.79 -40.20
N THR A 202 24.11 19.13 -40.93
CA THR A 202 24.08 19.03 -42.39
C THR A 202 25.00 20.08 -43.05
N LEU A 203 25.22 21.20 -42.36
CA LEU A 203 26.00 22.35 -42.83
C LEU A 203 27.44 22.38 -42.29
N ASN A 204 27.80 21.43 -41.42
CA ASN A 204 29.08 21.38 -40.69
C ASN A 204 29.42 22.70 -39.97
N MET A 205 28.40 23.34 -39.37
CA MET A 205 28.54 24.59 -38.62
C MET A 205 28.63 24.34 -37.11
N PRO A 206 29.45 25.08 -36.36
CA PRO A 206 29.52 24.93 -34.91
C PRO A 206 28.21 25.39 -34.26
N VAL A 207 27.81 24.71 -33.17
CA VAL A 207 26.68 25.09 -32.33
C VAL A 207 27.18 25.67 -31.03
N THR A 208 26.58 26.80 -30.62
CA THR A 208 26.96 27.46 -29.37
C THR A 208 26.49 26.59 -28.19
N GLN A 209 27.39 26.29 -27.25
CA GLN A 209 27.09 25.52 -26.04
C GLN A 209 26.50 24.12 -26.30
N GLU A 210 26.95 23.45 -27.36
CA GLU A 210 26.53 22.09 -27.72
C GLU A 210 26.66 21.07 -26.57
N GLU A 211 27.61 21.27 -25.66
CA GLU A 211 27.83 20.42 -24.49
C GLU A 211 26.61 20.38 -23.55
N LEU A 212 25.76 21.41 -23.54
CA LEU A 212 24.51 21.42 -22.78
C LEU A 212 23.51 20.36 -23.28
N LEU A 213 23.68 19.81 -24.49
CA LEU A 213 22.89 18.67 -24.95
C LEU A 213 23.09 17.41 -24.11
N SER A 214 24.17 17.32 -23.33
CA SER A 214 24.41 16.21 -22.39
C SER A 214 23.60 16.32 -21.10
N LEU A 215 22.90 17.44 -20.88
CA LEU A 215 22.05 17.63 -19.72
C LEU A 215 20.72 16.91 -19.93
N VAL A 216 20.26 16.19 -18.90
CA VAL A 216 18.95 15.53 -18.89
C VAL A 216 18.12 16.11 -17.75
N PRO A 217 17.30 17.14 -18.03
CA PRO A 217 16.35 17.68 -17.06
C PRO A 217 15.27 16.65 -16.74
N LEU A 218 14.96 16.48 -15.46
CA LEU A 218 14.03 15.48 -14.93
C LEU A 218 13.15 16.12 -13.87
N ILE A 219 11.87 15.77 -13.86
CA ILE A 219 11.04 16.06 -12.69
C ILE A 219 11.58 15.26 -11.50
N GLY A 220 11.78 15.97 -10.40
CA GLY A 220 12.40 15.47 -9.19
C GLY A 220 11.47 14.57 -8.39
N PRO A 221 11.90 13.35 -8.00
CA PRO A 221 11.06 12.42 -7.27
C PRO A 221 10.62 12.93 -5.88
N LEU A 222 11.43 13.75 -5.20
CA LEU A 222 11.01 14.35 -3.94
C LEU A 222 9.87 15.35 -4.16
N HIS A 223 9.95 16.20 -5.19
CA HIS A 223 8.89 17.16 -5.49
C HIS A 223 7.61 16.49 -5.98
N ILE A 224 7.71 15.36 -6.70
CA ILE A 224 6.53 14.54 -7.03
C ILE A 224 5.83 14.09 -5.75
N ASP A 225 6.59 13.57 -4.78
CA ASP A 225 6.07 13.10 -3.49
C ASP A 225 5.42 14.23 -2.69
N LEU A 226 6.15 15.33 -2.47
CA LEU A 226 5.68 16.50 -1.73
C LEU A 226 4.36 17.06 -2.28
N ASN A 227 4.30 17.27 -3.61
CA ASN A 227 3.09 17.81 -4.24
C ASN A 227 1.94 16.81 -4.19
N ALA A 228 2.21 15.51 -4.35
CA ALA A 228 1.20 14.46 -4.27
C ALA A 228 0.58 14.38 -2.87
N ASP A 229 1.42 14.38 -1.83
CA ASP A 229 1.02 14.39 -0.43
C ASP A 229 0.20 15.64 -0.08
N GLU A 230 0.69 16.82 -0.47
CA GLU A 230 0.00 18.08 -0.26
C GLU A 230 -1.36 18.11 -0.97
N ASP A 231 -1.40 17.81 -2.27
CA ASP A 231 -2.64 17.80 -3.05
C ASP A 231 -3.67 16.83 -2.47
N LEU A 232 -3.22 15.64 -2.02
CA LEU A 232 -4.10 14.67 -1.40
C LEU A 232 -4.71 15.21 -0.11
N VAL A 233 -3.90 15.82 0.77
CA VAL A 233 -4.40 16.38 2.04
C VAL A 233 -5.26 17.61 1.84
N LEU A 234 -4.89 18.51 0.92
CA LEU A 234 -5.65 19.74 0.66
C LEU A 234 -7.00 19.45 0.01
N ASN A 235 -7.05 18.55 -0.97
CA ASN A 235 -8.32 18.18 -1.60
C ASN A 235 -9.27 17.52 -0.58
N TYR A 236 -8.75 16.72 0.34
CA TYR A 236 -9.54 16.02 1.36
C TYR A 236 -9.57 16.76 2.72
N HIS A 237 -9.22 18.04 2.75
CA HIS A 237 -8.99 18.81 3.98
C HIS A 237 -10.15 18.74 4.99
N PRO A 238 -11.44 18.88 4.61
CA PRO A 238 -12.53 18.83 5.59
C PRO A 238 -12.62 17.48 6.32
N PHE A 239 -12.45 16.37 5.59
CA PHE A 239 -12.42 15.02 6.17
C PHE A 239 -11.21 14.86 7.10
N ILE A 240 -10.03 15.26 6.63
CA ILE A 240 -8.77 15.13 7.37
C ILE A 240 -8.76 16.00 8.62
N LYS A 241 -9.24 17.23 8.52
CA LYS A 241 -9.38 18.15 9.65
C LYS A 241 -10.29 17.55 10.72
N SER A 242 -11.47 17.06 10.33
CA SER A 242 -12.41 16.42 11.24
C SER A 242 -11.79 15.24 12.00
N LEU A 243 -11.04 14.39 11.29
CA LEU A 243 -10.29 13.29 11.87
C LEU A 243 -9.20 13.76 12.83
N TYR A 244 -8.38 14.73 12.41
CA TYR A 244 -7.28 15.26 13.22
C TYR A 244 -7.78 15.88 14.54
N GLU A 245 -8.81 16.74 14.47
CA GLU A 245 -9.38 17.42 15.64
C GLU A 245 -10.09 16.43 16.58
N SER A 246 -10.58 15.29 16.04
CA SER A 246 -11.12 14.18 16.86
C SER A 246 -10.03 13.39 17.59
N LEU A 247 -8.85 13.24 16.98
CA LEU A 247 -7.71 12.57 17.59
C LEU A 247 -7.03 13.42 18.66
N PHE A 248 -6.89 14.72 18.40
CA PHE A 248 -6.17 15.69 19.23
C PHE A 248 -7.09 16.82 19.69
N PRO A 249 -7.86 16.62 20.78
CA PRO A 249 -8.75 17.64 21.31
C PRO A 249 -8.01 18.95 21.59
N ASN A 250 -8.65 20.08 21.30
CA ASN A 250 -8.11 21.44 21.45
C ASN A 250 -6.98 21.83 20.48
N ARG A 251 -6.62 20.97 19.52
CA ARG A 251 -5.68 21.30 18.44
C ARG A 251 -6.47 21.53 17.15
N ILE A 252 -6.07 22.54 16.39
CA ILE A 252 -6.69 22.89 15.10
C ILE A 252 -5.71 22.52 13.98
N LEU A 253 -6.21 21.82 12.95
CA LEU A 253 -5.40 21.57 11.76
C LEU A 253 -5.37 22.82 10.88
N ALA A 254 -4.17 23.29 10.54
CA ALA A 254 -3.96 24.39 9.60
C ALA A 254 -4.55 24.06 8.22
N VAL A 255 -4.92 25.09 7.45
CA VAL A 255 -5.41 24.91 6.07
C VAL A 255 -4.32 24.31 5.18
N LYS A 256 -3.07 24.75 5.36
CA LYS A 256 -1.87 24.16 4.76
C LYS A 256 -0.96 23.63 5.88
N PRO A 257 -1.09 22.35 6.27
CA PRO A 257 -0.21 21.78 7.30
C PRO A 257 1.23 21.68 6.81
N LYS A 258 2.21 21.74 7.72
CA LYS A 258 3.62 21.53 7.38
C LYS A 258 3.84 20.12 6.78
N PRO A 259 4.84 19.91 5.88
CA PRO A 259 5.08 18.61 5.23
C PRO A 259 5.19 17.42 6.18
N TRP A 260 5.92 17.56 7.30
CA TRP A 260 6.03 16.48 8.29
C TRP A 260 4.67 16.10 8.93
N ARG A 261 3.76 17.08 9.08
CA ARG A 261 2.43 16.86 9.64
C ARG A 261 1.51 16.20 8.62
N ILE A 262 1.65 16.54 7.34
CA ILE A 262 0.99 15.85 6.22
C ILE A 262 1.38 14.37 6.22
N GLN A 263 2.69 14.08 6.19
CA GLN A 263 3.22 12.72 6.23
C GLN A 263 2.71 11.93 7.43
N PHE A 264 2.74 12.52 8.63
CA PHE A 264 2.24 11.90 9.86
C PHE A 264 0.75 11.58 9.79
N ILE A 265 -0.07 12.52 9.29
CA ILE A 265 -1.52 12.32 9.15
C ILE A 265 -1.81 11.17 8.19
N LEU A 266 -1.13 11.13 7.03
CA LEU A 266 -1.28 10.07 6.05
C LEU A 266 -0.88 8.71 6.64
N GLU A 267 0.24 8.65 7.38
CA GLU A 267 0.70 7.44 8.06
C GLU A 267 -0.37 6.88 9.01
N ILE A 268 -0.89 7.71 9.93
CA ILE A 268 -1.86 7.22 10.91
C ILE A 268 -3.20 6.87 10.28
N LEU A 269 -3.59 7.57 9.20
CA LEU A 269 -4.79 7.29 8.42
C LEU A 269 -4.71 5.92 7.75
N TYR A 270 -3.63 5.66 7.02
CA TYR A 270 -3.44 4.39 6.32
C TYR A 270 -3.21 3.23 7.29
N GLY A 271 -2.52 3.47 8.41
CA GLY A 271 -2.40 2.48 9.48
C GLY A 271 -3.74 2.09 10.10
N GLY A 272 -4.59 3.07 10.40
CA GLY A 272 -5.95 2.80 10.88
C GLY A 272 -6.83 2.10 9.84
N TRP A 273 -6.69 2.44 8.56
CA TRP A 273 -7.37 1.73 7.47
C TRP A 273 -6.91 0.27 7.38
N THR A 274 -5.60 0.01 7.42
CA THR A 274 -5.02 -1.33 7.30
C THR A 274 -5.60 -2.30 8.34
N LEU A 275 -5.84 -1.84 9.57
CA LEU A 275 -6.43 -2.64 10.67
C LEU A 275 -7.88 -3.10 10.42
N ILE A 276 -8.64 -2.40 9.56
CA ILE A 276 -10.07 -2.70 9.32
C ILE A 276 -10.38 -2.99 7.84
N ARG A 277 -9.39 -2.84 6.97
CA ARG A 277 -9.50 -2.93 5.51
C ARG A 277 -10.23 -4.19 5.07
N ARG A 278 -9.78 -5.35 5.55
CA ARG A 278 -10.34 -6.66 5.17
C ARG A 278 -11.82 -6.76 5.52
N SER A 279 -12.16 -6.43 6.77
CA SER A 279 -13.53 -6.49 7.29
C SER A 279 -14.46 -5.54 6.55
N VAL A 280 -14.04 -4.29 6.32
CA VAL A 280 -14.85 -3.30 5.59
C VAL A 280 -15.06 -3.73 4.15
N LYS A 281 -14.00 -4.09 3.42
CA LYS A 281 -14.11 -4.51 2.01
C LYS A 281 -14.98 -5.76 1.86
N ALA A 282 -14.91 -6.70 2.80
CA ALA A 282 -15.78 -7.89 2.79
C ALA A 282 -17.27 -7.51 2.94
N VAL A 283 -17.61 -6.58 3.84
CA VAL A 283 -18.99 -6.15 4.05
C VAL A 283 -19.51 -5.29 2.90
N PHE A 284 -18.68 -4.40 2.35
CA PHE A 284 -19.05 -3.45 1.31
C PHE A 284 -18.71 -3.91 -0.13
N HIS A 285 -18.36 -5.18 -0.36
CA HIS A 285 -17.87 -5.70 -1.65
C HIS A 285 -18.81 -5.47 -2.86
N LYS A 286 -20.11 -5.25 -2.62
CA LYS A 286 -21.14 -4.93 -3.65
C LYS A 286 -21.75 -3.53 -3.49
N CYS A 287 -21.19 -2.70 -2.63
CA CYS A 287 -21.68 -1.34 -2.39
C CYS A 287 -21.18 -0.40 -3.49
N LYS A 288 -22.11 0.29 -4.17
CA LYS A 288 -21.79 1.31 -5.20
C LYS A 288 -21.97 2.75 -4.70
N ASP A 289 -22.17 2.93 -3.39
CA ASP A 289 -22.32 4.26 -2.79
C ASP A 289 -21.11 5.17 -3.12
N LEU A 290 -21.39 6.43 -3.46
CA LEU A 290 -20.38 7.38 -3.90
C LEU A 290 -19.43 7.80 -2.77
N GLN A 291 -19.94 7.94 -1.54
CA GLN A 291 -19.11 8.30 -0.38
C GLN A 291 -18.20 7.14 -0.01
N TYR A 292 -18.71 5.90 -0.07
CA TYR A 292 -17.88 4.70 0.07
C TYR A 292 -16.78 4.65 -0.99
N GLY A 293 -17.13 4.79 -2.28
CA GLY A 293 -16.15 4.77 -3.38
C GLY A 293 -15.10 5.88 -3.29
N THR A 294 -15.50 7.07 -2.88
CA THR A 294 -14.59 8.20 -2.66
C THR A 294 -13.61 7.90 -1.53
N LEU A 295 -14.10 7.31 -0.43
CA LEU A 295 -13.26 6.96 0.71
C LEU A 295 -12.31 5.80 0.40
N ILE A 296 -12.73 4.79 -0.39
CA ILE A 296 -11.85 3.72 -0.88
C ILE A 296 -10.78 4.26 -1.83
N ASN A 297 -11.13 5.18 -2.73
CA ASN A 297 -10.15 5.81 -3.59
C ASN A 297 -9.13 6.66 -2.80
N PHE A 298 -9.54 7.27 -1.68
CA PHE A 298 -8.60 7.93 -0.77
C PHE A 298 -7.74 6.91 -0.01
N LEU A 299 -8.35 6.01 0.77
CA LEU A 299 -7.67 5.14 1.74
C LEU A 299 -6.92 3.97 1.11
N ASP A 300 -7.47 3.36 0.06
CA ASP A 300 -6.96 2.11 -0.51
C ASP A 300 -6.16 2.33 -1.80
N ASN A 301 -6.39 3.47 -2.47
CA ASN A 301 -5.76 3.82 -3.73
C ASN A 301 -4.71 4.95 -3.59
N TYR A 302 -5.11 6.18 -3.30
CA TYR A 302 -4.18 7.32 -3.31
C TYR A 302 -3.26 7.40 -2.09
N CYS A 303 -3.78 7.27 -0.87
CA CYS A 303 -2.98 7.34 0.35
C CYS A 303 -1.78 6.36 0.35
N PRO A 304 -1.95 5.05 0.06
CA PRO A 304 -0.82 4.15 -0.02
C PRO A 304 0.09 4.41 -1.24
N THR A 305 -0.45 4.95 -2.33
CA THR A 305 0.38 5.32 -3.49
C THR A 305 1.39 6.40 -3.09
N VAL A 306 0.94 7.47 -2.45
CA VAL A 306 1.82 8.57 -2.04
C VAL A 306 2.76 8.15 -0.91
N LEU A 307 2.26 7.43 0.10
CA LEU A 307 3.08 6.91 1.20
C LEU A 307 4.20 5.96 0.75
N CYS A 308 4.00 5.17 -0.30
CA CYS A 308 4.95 4.13 -0.71
C CYS A 308 5.87 4.55 -1.87
N SER A 309 5.43 5.42 -2.78
CA SER A 309 6.13 5.69 -4.04
C SER A 309 7.56 6.18 -3.84
N TYR A 310 7.74 7.33 -3.19
CA TYR A 310 9.08 7.83 -2.92
C TYR A 310 9.71 7.11 -1.72
N ASN A 311 8.93 6.88 -0.67
CA ASN A 311 9.48 6.48 0.63
C ASN A 311 9.90 5.03 0.75
N ILE A 312 9.35 4.18 -0.11
CA ILE A 312 9.68 2.77 -0.17
C ILE A 312 10.25 2.48 -1.55
N LEU A 313 9.42 2.51 -2.60
CA LEU A 313 9.78 2.01 -3.93
C LEU A 313 10.99 2.73 -4.53
N PHE A 314 11.00 4.06 -4.53
CA PHE A 314 12.14 4.85 -5.00
C PHE A 314 13.37 4.62 -4.11
N LYS A 315 13.25 4.84 -2.79
CA LYS A 315 14.40 4.74 -1.85
C LYS A 315 15.04 3.34 -1.81
N THR A 316 14.28 2.27 -2.00
CA THR A 316 14.79 0.89 -2.08
C THR A 316 15.17 0.46 -3.50
N ASN A 317 15.17 1.37 -4.47
CA ASN A 317 15.56 1.10 -5.84
C ASN A 317 14.70 0.03 -6.53
N ASN A 318 13.40 -0.03 -6.20
CA ASN A 318 12.44 -0.90 -6.87
C ASN A 318 11.89 -0.18 -8.10
N PHE A 319 12.67 -0.20 -9.19
CA PHE A 319 12.36 0.53 -10.42
C PHE A 319 11.02 0.14 -11.06
N SER A 320 10.71 -1.16 -11.16
CA SER A 320 9.49 -1.62 -11.85
C SER A 320 8.24 -1.13 -11.14
N ASP A 321 8.17 -1.32 -9.82
CA ASP A 321 6.99 -0.93 -9.06
C ASP A 321 6.89 0.59 -8.91
N TYR A 322 8.03 1.30 -8.83
CA TYR A 322 8.05 2.75 -8.87
C TYR A 322 7.53 3.30 -10.21
N TYR A 323 7.93 2.71 -11.34
CA TYR A 323 7.41 3.11 -12.66
C TYR A 323 5.88 2.96 -12.72
N ASP A 324 5.36 1.83 -12.23
CA ASP A 324 3.91 1.59 -12.16
C ASP A 324 3.21 2.53 -11.17
N SER A 325 3.87 2.91 -10.07
CA SER A 325 3.34 3.89 -9.12
C SER A 325 3.29 5.30 -9.71
N ILE A 326 4.24 5.68 -10.57
CA ILE A 326 4.22 6.96 -11.30
C ILE A 326 3.08 7.01 -12.33
N ILE A 327 2.73 5.90 -12.98
CA ILE A 327 1.52 5.84 -13.83
C ILE A 327 0.27 6.17 -12.98
N ARG A 328 0.15 5.58 -11.80
CA ARG A 328 -0.96 5.84 -10.90
C ARG A 328 -0.95 7.27 -10.35
N MET A 329 0.24 7.80 -10.03
CA MET A 329 0.43 9.19 -9.63
C MET A 329 0.01 10.15 -10.76
N TRP A 330 0.33 9.82 -12.01
CA TRP A 330 -0.11 10.59 -13.17
C TRP A 330 -1.64 10.59 -13.28
N VAL A 331 -2.31 9.45 -13.11
CA VAL A 331 -3.79 9.38 -13.08
C VAL A 331 -4.34 10.28 -11.97
N MET A 332 -3.75 10.24 -10.77
CA MET A 332 -4.14 11.10 -9.65
C MET A 332 -3.98 12.59 -9.99
N MET A 333 -2.82 12.99 -10.51
CA MET A 333 -2.52 14.38 -10.91
C MET A 333 -3.41 14.87 -12.07
N TYR A 334 -3.75 13.97 -13.00
CA TYR A 334 -4.73 14.23 -14.05
C TYR A 334 -6.11 14.48 -13.45
N CYS A 335 -6.58 13.60 -12.57
CA CYS A 335 -7.85 13.76 -11.87
C CYS A 335 -7.88 15.11 -11.15
N PHE A 336 -6.91 15.38 -10.26
CA PHE A 336 -6.79 16.64 -9.50
C PHE A 336 -6.52 17.89 -10.34
N ARG A 337 -6.39 17.75 -11.67
CA ARG A 337 -6.15 18.84 -12.62
C ARG A 337 -4.88 19.64 -12.37
N ARG A 338 -3.84 19.01 -11.83
CA ARG A 338 -2.56 19.67 -11.58
C ARG A 338 -1.87 19.97 -12.90
N HIS A 339 -1.92 21.23 -13.33
CA HIS A 339 -1.60 21.63 -14.70
C HIS A 339 -0.19 21.21 -15.14
N HIS A 340 0.78 21.41 -14.26
CA HIS A 340 2.19 21.13 -14.50
C HIS A 340 2.55 19.65 -14.40
N TYR A 341 2.02 18.95 -13.39
CA TYR A 341 2.39 17.55 -13.11
C TYR A 341 1.74 16.54 -14.05
N ARG A 342 0.52 16.81 -14.55
CA ARG A 342 -0.14 15.95 -15.55
C ARG A 342 0.62 15.88 -16.89
N LYS A 343 1.47 16.87 -17.18
CA LYS A 343 2.37 16.90 -18.36
C LYS A 343 3.75 16.36 -18.00
N SER A 344 4.34 16.82 -16.89
CA SER A 344 5.71 16.48 -16.49
C SER A 344 5.89 14.98 -16.22
N LEU A 345 4.88 14.32 -15.63
CA LEU A 345 4.91 12.88 -15.41
C LEU A 345 4.80 12.08 -16.72
N LEU A 346 4.03 12.54 -17.71
CA LEU A 346 4.01 11.90 -19.04
C LEU A 346 5.36 12.01 -19.74
N ILE A 347 6.03 13.16 -19.63
CA ILE A 347 7.38 13.36 -20.18
C ILE A 347 8.34 12.35 -19.54
N TRP A 348 8.31 12.21 -18.20
CA TRP A 348 9.16 11.25 -17.50
C TRP A 348 8.89 9.79 -17.93
N LEU A 349 7.62 9.38 -17.93
CA LEU A 349 7.21 8.02 -18.34
C LEU A 349 7.65 7.71 -19.77
N PHE A 350 7.53 8.67 -20.68
CA PHE A 350 7.98 8.55 -22.05
C PHE A 350 9.51 8.45 -22.17
N LEU A 351 10.27 9.31 -21.48
CA LEU A 351 11.73 9.32 -21.59
C LEU A 351 12.35 8.01 -21.12
N VAL A 352 11.86 7.47 -20.01
CA VAL A 352 12.33 6.17 -19.49
C VAL A 352 12.14 5.06 -20.54
N LYS A 353 10.97 5.02 -21.19
CA LYS A 353 10.67 4.03 -22.25
C LYS A 353 11.44 4.29 -23.54
N TYR A 354 11.63 5.56 -23.88
CA TYR A 354 12.44 5.95 -25.02
C TYR A 354 13.89 5.47 -24.88
N TRP A 355 14.48 5.60 -23.69
CA TRP A 355 15.81 5.07 -23.41
C TRP A 355 15.86 3.55 -23.36
N GLU A 356 14.84 2.89 -22.78
CA GLU A 356 14.72 1.43 -22.78
C GLU A 356 14.75 0.85 -24.21
N GLY A 357 14.05 1.50 -25.15
CA GLY A 357 13.96 1.07 -26.55
C GLY A 357 15.09 1.56 -27.47
N ASN A 358 16.03 2.38 -26.98
CA ASN A 358 17.08 2.99 -27.81
C ASN A 358 18.47 2.40 -27.49
N ALA A 359 19.06 1.71 -28.47
CA ALA A 359 20.36 1.04 -28.32
C ALA A 359 21.50 1.97 -27.87
N PHE A 360 21.48 3.26 -28.25
CA PHE A 360 22.47 4.26 -27.84
C PHE A 360 22.30 4.74 -26.40
N CYS A 361 21.15 4.44 -25.77
CA CYS A 361 20.76 4.91 -24.44
C CYS A 361 20.63 3.77 -23.41
N SER A 362 21.18 2.59 -23.70
CA SER A 362 21.15 1.48 -22.75
C SER A 362 21.82 1.82 -21.42
N ASP A 363 22.93 2.57 -21.43
CA ASP A 363 23.63 3.02 -20.21
C ASP A 363 22.76 3.94 -19.33
N ILE A 364 22.02 4.88 -19.91
CA ILE A 364 21.13 5.77 -19.13
C ILE A 364 19.96 4.96 -18.55
N PHE A 365 19.32 4.10 -19.33
CA PHE A 365 18.26 3.23 -18.83
C PHE A 365 18.76 2.30 -17.70
N ASN A 366 19.97 1.74 -17.83
CA ASN A 366 20.58 0.91 -16.80
C ASN A 366 20.84 1.66 -15.50
N VAL A 367 21.21 2.95 -15.55
CA VAL A 367 21.33 3.78 -14.34
C VAL A 367 19.97 3.97 -13.68
N PHE A 368 18.89 4.23 -14.43
CA PHE A 368 17.55 4.29 -13.86
C PHE A 368 17.11 2.94 -13.28
N LYS A 369 17.35 1.85 -13.99
CA LYS A 369 16.93 0.51 -13.55
C LYS A 369 17.66 0.04 -12.29
N ASN A 370 18.95 0.33 -12.18
CA ASN A 370 19.82 -0.21 -11.13
C ASN A 370 20.15 0.79 -10.03
N ASN A 371 19.96 2.09 -10.26
CA ASN A 371 20.32 3.16 -9.34
C ASN A 371 19.29 4.31 -9.37
N LEU A 372 18.00 4.00 -9.58
CA LEU A 372 16.89 4.98 -9.53
C LEU A 372 17.01 5.91 -8.32
N ASN A 373 17.30 5.30 -7.19
CA ASN A 373 17.25 5.90 -5.87
C ASN A 373 18.23 7.08 -5.69
N ILE A 374 19.30 7.17 -6.49
CA ILE A 374 20.27 8.27 -6.43
C ILE A 374 19.87 9.50 -7.26
N ILE A 375 18.86 9.37 -8.12
CA ILE A 375 18.39 10.42 -9.03
C ILE A 375 17.40 11.30 -8.26
N ASP A 376 17.90 11.99 -7.24
CA ASP A 376 17.10 12.71 -6.24
C ASP A 376 17.70 14.10 -5.99
N GLU A 377 16.84 15.10 -5.96
CA GLU A 377 17.15 16.49 -5.67
C GLU A 377 17.18 16.80 -4.17
N SER A 378 16.75 15.89 -3.29
CA SER A 378 16.61 16.13 -1.85
C SER A 378 17.83 16.77 -1.17
N VAL A 379 19.04 16.55 -1.68
CA VAL A 379 20.29 17.17 -1.19
C VAL A 379 20.25 18.70 -1.23
N VAL A 380 19.63 19.32 -2.23
CA VAL A 380 19.53 20.79 -2.31
C VAL A 380 18.59 21.34 -1.23
N GLU A 381 17.51 20.62 -0.90
CA GLU A 381 16.62 20.96 0.21
C GLU A 381 17.33 20.90 1.56
N TYR A 382 18.19 19.89 1.78
CA TYR A 382 19.03 19.83 2.97
C TYR A 382 19.95 21.05 3.07
N VAL A 383 20.55 21.46 1.95
CA VAL A 383 21.39 22.67 1.89
C VAL A 383 20.58 23.89 2.33
N HIS A 384 19.42 24.11 1.73
CA HIS A 384 18.57 25.26 2.05
C HIS A 384 18.12 25.25 3.51
N SER A 385 17.74 24.09 4.04
CA SER A 385 17.39 23.91 5.45
C SER A 385 18.54 24.28 6.39
N VAL A 386 19.78 23.99 6.03
CA VAL A 386 20.96 24.37 6.83
C VAL A 386 21.25 25.87 6.73
N ILE A 387 21.19 26.45 5.52
CA ILE A 387 21.39 27.90 5.36
C ILE A 387 20.36 28.67 6.18
N ARG A 388 19.06 28.31 6.08
CA ARG A 388 17.97 28.90 6.88
C ARG A 388 18.34 28.97 8.36
N ARG A 389 18.83 27.88 8.96
CA ARG A 389 19.21 27.83 10.39
C ARG A 389 20.42 28.68 10.78
N HIS A 390 21.30 29.01 9.83
CA HIS A 390 22.54 29.75 10.08
C HIS A 390 22.47 31.20 9.63
N THR A 391 21.30 31.65 9.17
CA THR A 391 21.05 33.02 8.73
C THR A 391 19.88 33.61 9.51
N THR A 392 19.72 34.93 9.44
CA THR A 392 18.63 35.65 10.10
C THR A 392 17.70 36.30 9.08
N ASP A 393 16.51 36.70 9.53
CA ASP A 393 15.54 37.50 8.76
C ASP A 393 16.23 38.69 8.09
N GLY A 394 16.02 38.83 6.77
CA GLY A 394 16.60 39.93 6.00
C GLY A 394 18.12 39.87 5.81
N ALA A 395 18.76 38.70 5.99
CA ALA A 395 20.18 38.52 5.67
C ALA A 395 20.50 39.00 4.25
N SER A 396 21.54 39.82 4.11
CA SER A 396 21.98 40.36 2.83
C SER A 396 22.47 39.24 1.89
N GLU A 397 22.38 39.46 0.57
CA GLU A 397 22.96 38.55 -0.44
C GLU A 397 24.39 38.12 -0.07
N LYS A 398 25.22 39.07 0.35
CA LYS A 398 26.61 38.80 0.74
C LYS A 398 26.68 37.87 1.95
N THR A 399 25.88 38.13 2.97
CA THR A 399 25.81 37.28 4.18
C THR A 399 25.37 35.86 3.85
N LEU A 400 24.35 35.72 3.00
CA LEU A 400 23.87 34.43 2.51
C LEU A 400 24.98 33.69 1.75
N SER A 401 25.63 34.36 0.79
CA SER A 401 26.73 33.82 -0.01
C SER A 401 27.94 33.40 0.84
N ASP A 402 28.35 34.24 1.78
CA ASP A 402 29.49 33.96 2.67
C ASP A 402 29.20 32.79 3.61
N THR A 403 27.97 32.70 4.15
CA THR A 403 27.53 31.58 5.00
C THR A 403 27.53 30.27 4.22
N MET A 404 26.97 30.28 3.02
CA MET A 404 26.92 29.12 2.13
C MET A 404 28.32 28.64 1.73
N LYS A 405 29.22 29.57 1.39
CA LYS A 405 30.63 29.25 1.14
C LYS A 405 31.34 28.69 2.37
N ALA A 406 31.03 29.18 3.57
CA ALA A 406 31.61 28.68 4.82
C ALA A 406 31.14 27.24 5.13
N ILE A 407 29.86 26.93 4.89
CA ILE A 407 29.30 25.58 5.03
C ILE A 407 30.04 24.59 4.11
N PHE A 408 30.27 24.97 2.85
CA PHE A 408 30.99 24.14 1.87
C PHE A 408 32.53 24.21 1.99
N GLY A 409 33.07 25.11 2.81
CA GLY A 409 34.50 25.37 2.94
C GLY A 409 35.24 24.39 3.85
N CYS A 410 34.53 23.56 4.62
CA CYS A 410 35.13 22.72 5.65
C CYS A 410 34.89 21.21 5.40
N GLY A 411 35.89 20.52 4.83
CA GLY A 411 35.81 19.09 4.46
C GLY A 411 35.39 18.14 5.60
N PRO A 412 35.99 18.22 6.81
CA PRO A 412 35.56 17.39 7.95
C PRO A 412 34.11 17.64 8.37
N ARG A 413 33.64 18.89 8.23
CA ARG A 413 32.23 19.23 8.45
C ARG A 413 31.34 18.70 7.35
N GLN A 414 31.78 18.53 6.10
CA GLN A 414 30.98 17.89 5.06
C GLN A 414 30.83 16.37 5.28
N GLU A 415 31.86 15.70 5.79
CA GLU A 415 31.79 14.28 6.13
C GLU A 415 30.86 14.00 7.32
N ASN A 416 30.81 14.93 8.29
CA ASN A 416 29.94 14.89 9.47
C ASN A 416 28.88 16.00 9.43
N PHE A 417 28.36 16.32 8.23
CA PHE A 417 27.51 17.49 7.95
C PHE A 417 26.36 17.63 8.92
N ARG A 418 25.70 16.52 9.15
CA ARG A 418 24.58 16.42 10.06
C ARG A 418 24.97 16.72 11.52
N ASN A 419 25.92 15.97 12.09
CA ASN A 419 26.37 16.19 13.48
C ASN A 419 26.91 17.60 13.71
N THR A 420 27.39 18.25 12.65
CA THR A 420 27.93 19.60 12.69
C THR A 420 26.85 20.67 12.62
N PHE A 421 25.83 20.50 11.77
CA PHE A 421 24.91 21.58 11.39
C PHE A 421 23.44 21.32 11.78
N THR A 422 23.09 20.15 12.31
CA THR A 422 21.72 19.80 12.75
C THR A 422 21.74 19.17 14.15
N PRO A 423 20.95 19.67 15.12
CA PRO A 423 20.81 19.01 16.42
C PRO A 423 20.08 17.66 16.29
N GLU A 424 20.27 16.76 17.27
CA GLU A 424 19.53 15.49 17.35
C GLU A 424 18.03 15.75 17.49
N ARG A 425 17.23 15.20 16.57
CA ARG A 425 15.77 15.19 16.65
C ARG A 425 15.32 13.81 17.14
N ASN A 426 14.64 13.79 18.28
CA ASN A 426 13.96 12.60 18.76
C ASN A 426 12.55 12.56 18.18
N TYR A 427 12.20 11.39 17.65
CA TYR A 427 10.87 11.11 17.14
C TYR A 427 9.81 11.37 18.23
N VAL A 428 8.72 12.07 17.89
CA VAL A 428 7.75 12.57 18.89
C VAL A 428 6.89 11.43 19.48
N PHE A 429 6.72 10.30 18.75
CA PHE A 429 5.86 9.18 19.17
C PHE A 429 6.58 7.85 19.30
N SER A 430 6.39 7.15 20.42
CA SER A 430 6.77 5.74 20.52
C SER A 430 5.89 4.88 19.60
N ARG A 431 6.36 3.66 19.26
CA ARG A 431 5.53 2.71 18.50
C ARG A 431 4.21 2.36 19.18
N VAL A 432 4.20 2.31 20.52
CA VAL A 432 2.99 2.09 21.30
C VAL A 432 1.99 3.25 21.10
N GLN A 433 2.50 4.49 21.07
CA GLN A 433 1.67 5.66 20.77
C GLN A 433 1.14 5.63 19.33
N LEU A 434 1.95 5.22 18.35
CA LEU A 434 1.50 5.05 16.96
C LEU A 434 0.43 3.96 16.85
N LYS A 435 0.64 2.77 17.44
CA LYS A 435 -0.35 1.68 17.48
C LYS A 435 -1.69 2.12 18.08
N TYR A 436 -1.63 2.91 19.17
CA TYR A 436 -2.82 3.49 19.78
C TYR A 436 -3.52 4.48 18.84
N LEU A 437 -2.78 5.36 18.16
CA LEU A 437 -3.35 6.29 17.17
C LEU A 437 -3.98 5.57 15.99
N HIS A 438 -3.33 4.53 15.44
CA HIS A 438 -3.89 3.69 14.38
C HIS A 438 -5.24 3.08 14.80
N THR A 439 -5.32 2.58 16.03
CA THR A 439 -6.55 1.99 16.59
C THR A 439 -7.66 3.04 16.77
N ARG A 440 -7.32 4.26 17.20
CA ARG A 440 -8.29 5.36 17.29
C ARG A 440 -8.79 5.81 15.92
N VAL A 441 -7.90 5.90 14.92
CA VAL A 441 -8.28 6.17 13.53
C VAL A 441 -9.23 5.09 13.02
N ALA A 442 -8.91 3.80 13.22
CA ALA A 442 -9.76 2.69 12.83
C ALA A 442 -11.19 2.84 13.40
N LYS A 443 -11.31 3.22 14.68
CA LYS A 443 -12.61 3.49 15.32
C LYS A 443 -13.38 4.64 14.65
N ILE A 444 -12.69 5.73 14.31
CA ILE A 444 -13.30 6.89 13.61
C ILE A 444 -13.77 6.46 12.21
N LEU A 445 -12.94 5.73 11.47
CA LEU A 445 -13.29 5.22 10.14
C LEU A 445 -14.52 4.30 10.18
N VAL A 446 -14.62 3.40 11.17
CA VAL A 446 -15.82 2.56 11.33
C VAL A 446 -17.08 3.39 11.62
N SER A 447 -16.97 4.46 12.41
CA SER A 447 -18.10 5.39 12.60
C SER A 447 -18.53 6.05 11.29
N ILE A 448 -17.58 6.40 10.42
CA ILE A 448 -17.86 6.97 9.09
C ILE A 448 -18.52 5.93 8.18
N PHE A 449 -17.99 4.71 8.09
CA PHE A 449 -18.62 3.63 7.31
C PHE A 449 -20.01 3.28 7.83
N SER A 450 -20.22 3.31 9.15
CA SER A 450 -21.54 3.10 9.75
C SER A 450 -22.54 4.16 9.31
N LYS A 451 -22.14 5.44 9.27
CA LYS A 451 -22.97 6.54 8.77
C LYS A 451 -23.30 6.38 7.28
N ILE A 452 -22.31 6.03 6.47
CA ILE A 452 -22.52 5.75 5.04
C ILE A 452 -23.53 4.60 4.88
N CYS A 453 -23.39 3.54 5.67
CA CYS A 453 -24.30 2.39 5.65
C CYS A 453 -25.73 2.73 6.08
N SER A 454 -25.92 3.65 7.02
CA SER A 454 -27.24 4.05 7.51
C SER A 454 -27.93 5.13 6.67
N SER A 455 -27.18 5.78 5.77
CA SER A 455 -27.63 6.90 4.94
C SER A 455 -27.29 6.69 3.45
N PRO A 456 -27.72 5.56 2.84
CA PRO A 456 -27.44 5.29 1.43
C PRO A 456 -28.12 6.34 0.54
N GLY A 457 -27.42 6.76 -0.51
CA GLY A 457 -27.99 7.66 -1.53
C GLY A 457 -28.09 9.15 -1.13
N GLU A 458 -27.58 9.55 0.04
CA GLU A 458 -27.53 10.97 0.43
C GLU A 458 -26.60 11.83 -0.43
N SER A 459 -25.71 11.20 -1.20
CA SER A 459 -24.84 11.90 -2.12
C SER A 459 -25.50 12.13 -3.48
N TYR A 460 -25.43 13.36 -3.99
CA TYR A 460 -26.02 13.71 -5.29
C TYR A 460 -25.18 14.74 -6.05
N SER A 461 -25.32 14.74 -7.38
CA SER A 461 -24.74 15.76 -8.25
C SER A 461 -25.58 17.03 -8.24
N LEU A 462 -24.94 18.20 -8.26
CA LEU A 462 -25.63 19.48 -8.40
C LEU A 462 -25.88 19.82 -9.88
N PRO A 463 -27.02 20.49 -10.18
CA PRO A 463 -27.27 21.02 -11.52
C PRO A 463 -26.18 21.99 -11.94
N ARG A 464 -25.82 21.96 -13.21
CA ARG A 464 -24.83 22.90 -13.74
C ARG A 464 -25.36 24.32 -13.74
N SER A 465 -24.54 25.24 -13.26
CA SER A 465 -24.82 26.68 -13.37
C SER A 465 -24.52 27.17 -14.79
N LYS A 466 -25.25 28.19 -15.28
CA LYS A 466 -24.94 28.85 -16.57
C LYS A 466 -23.50 29.37 -16.55
N GLY A 467 -22.70 28.99 -17.55
CA GLY A 467 -21.29 29.39 -17.69
C GLY A 467 -20.27 28.47 -17.00
N GLN A 468 -20.71 27.44 -16.26
CA GLN A 468 -19.81 26.46 -15.66
C GLN A 468 -19.20 25.55 -16.74
N ALA A 469 -17.88 25.35 -16.71
CA ALA A 469 -17.17 24.47 -17.65
C ALA A 469 -17.78 23.05 -17.66
N LEU A 470 -17.79 22.42 -18.85
CA LEU A 470 -18.39 21.08 -19.08
C LEU A 470 -17.81 19.99 -18.19
N ASP A 471 -16.54 20.14 -17.83
CA ASP A 471 -15.79 19.17 -17.07
C ASP A 471 -15.98 19.30 -15.55
N CYS A 472 -16.57 20.39 -15.04
CA CYS A 472 -16.55 20.70 -13.60
C CYS A 472 -17.92 20.44 -12.95
N THR A 473 -18.31 19.17 -12.84
CA THR A 473 -19.52 18.76 -12.10
C THR A 473 -19.28 18.80 -10.59
N MET A 474 -20.27 19.30 -9.83
CA MET A 474 -20.20 19.40 -8.38
C MET A 474 -21.07 18.32 -7.72
N TYR A 475 -20.65 17.85 -6.55
CA TYR A 475 -21.35 16.81 -5.78
C TYR A 475 -21.46 17.21 -4.31
N ILE A 476 -22.50 16.73 -3.64
CA ILE A 476 -22.63 16.79 -2.18
C ILE A 476 -22.34 15.39 -1.62
N LEU A 477 -21.44 15.30 -0.64
CA LEU A 477 -21.06 14.05 0.06
C LEU A 477 -21.13 14.33 1.57
N PRO A 478 -22.33 14.27 2.18
CA PRO A 478 -22.59 14.81 3.53
C PRO A 478 -21.73 14.23 4.64
N THR A 479 -21.47 12.92 4.60
CA THR A 479 -20.71 12.24 5.67
C THR A 479 -19.23 12.63 5.63
N LEU A 480 -18.66 12.88 4.44
CA LEU A 480 -17.23 13.19 4.29
C LEU A 480 -16.94 14.70 4.34
N PHE A 481 -17.79 15.52 3.72
CA PHE A 481 -17.53 16.95 3.49
C PHE A 481 -18.65 17.88 3.98
N GLY A 482 -19.70 17.33 4.60
CA GLY A 482 -20.90 18.08 4.97
C GLY A 482 -21.67 18.58 3.75
N GLU A 483 -22.40 19.68 3.90
CA GLU A 483 -23.21 20.28 2.83
C GLU A 483 -22.37 21.07 1.81
N LYS A 484 -21.04 21.07 1.92
CA LYS A 484 -20.16 21.80 1.01
C LYS A 484 -20.03 21.04 -0.32
N PRO A 485 -20.28 21.71 -1.47
CA PRO A 485 -20.03 21.11 -2.77
C PRO A 485 -18.56 20.77 -3.00
N VAL A 486 -18.31 19.55 -3.45
CA VAL A 486 -16.99 19.08 -3.91
C VAL A 486 -16.97 18.90 -5.42
N LYS A 487 -15.81 19.11 -6.03
CA LYS A 487 -15.64 18.98 -7.48
C LYS A 487 -15.41 17.53 -7.86
N SER A 488 -15.86 17.15 -9.06
CA SER A 488 -15.73 15.78 -9.59
C SER A 488 -14.30 15.29 -9.65
N TYR A 489 -13.30 16.17 -9.77
CA TYR A 489 -11.89 15.77 -9.78
C TYR A 489 -11.42 15.07 -8.50
N MET A 490 -12.16 15.20 -7.40
CA MET A 490 -11.85 14.53 -6.13
C MET A 490 -12.35 13.08 -6.10
N LEU A 491 -13.25 12.71 -7.03
CA LEU A 491 -13.89 11.40 -7.09
C LEU A 491 -13.01 10.40 -7.86
N PRO A 492 -13.31 9.07 -7.79
CA PRO A 492 -12.58 8.05 -8.55
C PRO A 492 -12.50 8.34 -10.05
N LEU A 493 -11.52 7.75 -10.75
CA LEU A 493 -11.23 8.02 -12.17
C LEU A 493 -12.47 7.96 -13.07
N GLY A 494 -13.41 7.04 -12.81
CA GLY A 494 -14.61 6.88 -13.65
C GLY A 494 -15.47 8.14 -13.73
N PHE A 495 -15.41 9.02 -12.73
CA PHE A 495 -16.15 10.29 -12.74
C PHE A 495 -15.53 11.36 -13.66
N GLN A 496 -14.31 11.12 -14.17
CA GLN A 496 -13.70 11.94 -15.22
C GLN A 496 -14.10 11.48 -16.62
N CYS A 497 -14.66 10.27 -16.75
CA CYS A 497 -15.08 9.72 -18.04
C CYS A 497 -16.42 10.33 -18.50
N ASP A 498 -16.63 10.32 -19.81
CA ASP A 498 -17.91 10.75 -20.41
C ASP A 498 -19.09 9.97 -19.82
N LYS A 499 -18.92 8.63 -19.72
CA LYS A 499 -19.84 7.75 -19.00
C LYS A 499 -19.37 7.58 -17.56
N LYS A 500 -20.02 8.26 -16.63
CA LYS A 500 -19.73 8.19 -15.19
C LYS A 500 -20.33 6.91 -14.57
N PRO A 501 -19.77 6.42 -13.44
CA PRO A 501 -20.40 5.36 -12.66
C PRO A 501 -21.81 5.74 -12.21
N ASP A 502 -22.77 4.87 -12.40
CA ASP A 502 -24.16 5.06 -11.95
C ASP A 502 -24.45 4.21 -10.71
N VAL A 503 -24.66 4.86 -9.57
CA VAL A 503 -24.91 4.19 -8.28
C VAL A 503 -26.10 3.23 -8.30
N ASN A 504 -27.05 3.42 -9.23
CA ASN A 504 -28.25 2.59 -9.35
C ASN A 504 -28.09 1.44 -10.35
N SER A 505 -27.00 1.40 -11.12
CA SER A 505 -26.78 0.39 -12.14
C SER A 505 -25.70 -0.62 -11.73
N ARG A 506 -25.95 -1.91 -11.99
CA ARG A 506 -24.92 -2.96 -11.88
C ARG A 506 -23.95 -2.95 -13.06
N CYS A 507 -24.31 -2.34 -14.18
CA CYS A 507 -23.47 -2.26 -15.37
C CYS A 507 -23.45 -0.86 -15.98
N ASP A 508 -22.28 -0.25 -15.95
CA ASP A 508 -22.00 1.03 -16.57
C ASP A 508 -21.69 0.89 -18.08
N TYR A 509 -21.95 -0.27 -18.70
CA TYR A 509 -21.78 -0.48 -20.14
C TYR A 509 -23.11 -0.61 -20.88
N ILE A 510 -23.08 -0.86 -22.18
CA ILE A 510 -24.29 -1.24 -22.93
C ILE A 510 -24.63 -2.67 -22.48
N CYS A 511 -25.78 -2.83 -21.83
CA CYS A 511 -26.11 -4.03 -21.08
C CYS A 511 -27.50 -4.57 -21.46
N VAL A 512 -27.57 -5.87 -21.74
CA VAL A 512 -28.80 -6.65 -21.92
C VAL A 512 -28.88 -7.84 -20.96
N ALA A 513 -27.94 -7.90 -20.00
CA ALA A 513 -27.85 -8.95 -19.01
C ALA A 513 -29.09 -9.01 -18.11
N PRO A 514 -29.52 -10.20 -17.67
CA PRO A 514 -30.61 -10.34 -16.70
C PRO A 514 -30.24 -9.75 -15.33
N GLU A 515 -31.23 -9.50 -14.49
CA GLU A 515 -31.03 -8.83 -13.19
C GLU A 515 -30.13 -9.59 -12.21
N ASP A 516 -30.15 -10.92 -12.29
CA ASP A 516 -29.39 -11.84 -11.45
C ASP A 516 -27.98 -12.14 -11.97
N ALA A 517 -27.61 -11.58 -13.14
CA ALA A 517 -26.28 -11.78 -13.72
C ALA A 517 -25.17 -11.35 -12.76
N GLU A 518 -24.09 -12.14 -12.74
CA GLU A 518 -22.93 -11.85 -11.91
C GLU A 518 -22.24 -10.56 -12.39
N TRP A 519 -21.89 -9.69 -11.46
CA TRP A 519 -21.28 -8.40 -11.73
C TRP A 519 -20.17 -8.08 -10.73
N GLN A 520 -19.33 -7.12 -11.11
CA GLN A 520 -18.20 -6.66 -10.30
C GLN A 520 -18.01 -5.15 -10.40
N ILE A 521 -17.27 -4.59 -9.44
CA ILE A 521 -16.83 -3.19 -9.42
C ILE A 521 -15.33 -3.17 -9.66
N PHE A 522 -14.87 -2.30 -10.56
CA PHE A 522 -13.45 -1.96 -10.66
C PHE A 522 -13.14 -0.84 -9.67
N GLU A 523 -12.62 -1.21 -8.51
CA GLU A 523 -12.39 -0.29 -7.38
C GLU A 523 -11.46 0.90 -7.71
N GLY A 524 -10.59 0.78 -8.72
CA GLY A 524 -9.70 1.86 -9.14
C GLY A 524 -10.40 3.02 -9.87
N CYS A 525 -11.57 2.78 -10.46
CA CYS A 525 -12.35 3.82 -11.17
C CYS A 525 -13.81 3.92 -10.73
N TRP A 526 -14.29 2.95 -9.95
CA TRP A 526 -15.65 2.81 -9.46
C TRP A 526 -16.71 2.45 -10.51
N HIS A 527 -16.32 2.15 -11.75
CA HIS A 527 -17.24 1.57 -12.73
C HIS A 527 -17.57 0.12 -12.37
N SER A 528 -18.80 -0.30 -12.66
CA SER A 528 -19.26 -1.67 -12.47
C SER A 528 -19.73 -2.30 -13.78
N PHE A 529 -19.60 -3.62 -13.89
CA PHE A 529 -19.94 -4.36 -15.10
C PHE A 529 -20.48 -5.75 -14.75
N HIS A 530 -21.47 -6.24 -15.51
CA HIS A 530 -21.73 -7.68 -15.55
C HIS A 530 -20.52 -8.38 -16.17
N LYS A 531 -20.13 -9.54 -15.64
CA LYS A 531 -18.94 -10.27 -16.12
C LYS A 531 -19.06 -10.63 -17.60
N GLU A 532 -20.25 -11.02 -18.05
CA GLU A 532 -20.52 -11.31 -19.47
C GLU A 532 -20.42 -10.07 -20.39
N CYS A 533 -20.70 -8.87 -19.86
CA CYS A 533 -20.59 -7.63 -20.63
C CYS A 533 -19.14 -7.23 -20.89
N LEU A 534 -18.18 -7.74 -20.11
CA LEU A 534 -16.77 -7.47 -20.29
C LEU A 534 -16.11 -8.26 -21.41
N LYS A 535 -16.76 -9.32 -21.93
CA LYS A 535 -16.20 -10.19 -22.99
C LYS A 535 -14.75 -10.60 -22.69
N ASP A 536 -14.52 -11.12 -21.48
CA ASP A 536 -13.22 -11.55 -20.96
C ASP A 536 -12.20 -10.44 -20.67
N LEU A 537 -12.55 -9.16 -20.79
CA LEU A 537 -11.67 -8.06 -20.35
C LEU A 537 -11.50 -8.05 -18.82
N ALA A 538 -10.25 -8.05 -18.37
CA ALA A 538 -9.88 -7.95 -16.96
C ALA A 538 -9.75 -6.49 -16.45
N TYR A 539 -10.11 -5.50 -17.26
CA TYR A 539 -9.98 -4.07 -16.96
C TYR A 539 -11.18 -3.25 -17.44
N CYS A 540 -11.31 -2.02 -16.95
CA CYS A 540 -12.39 -1.12 -17.35
C CYS A 540 -12.19 -0.57 -18.79
N PRO A 541 -13.04 -0.94 -19.78
CA PRO A 541 -12.90 -0.46 -21.16
C PRO A 541 -13.24 1.03 -21.30
N ILE A 542 -14.11 1.56 -20.44
CA ILE A 542 -14.49 2.99 -20.43
C ILE A 542 -13.27 3.84 -20.07
N CYS A 543 -12.59 3.49 -18.97
CA CYS A 543 -11.40 4.21 -18.53
C CYS A 543 -10.22 4.03 -19.49
N SER A 544 -10.03 2.85 -20.09
CA SER A 544 -8.97 2.63 -21.09
C SER A 544 -9.11 3.58 -22.28
N ASN A 545 -10.31 3.68 -22.87
CA ASN A 545 -10.58 4.60 -23.97
C ASN A 545 -10.42 6.07 -23.56
N HIS A 546 -10.92 6.43 -22.36
CA HIS A 546 -10.78 7.78 -21.81
C HIS A 546 -9.31 8.19 -21.64
N LEU A 547 -8.53 7.37 -20.94
CA LEU A 547 -7.11 7.65 -20.68
C LEU A 547 -6.31 7.71 -21.97
N ASN A 548 -6.62 6.87 -22.97
CA ASN A 548 -5.96 6.93 -24.27
C ASN A 548 -6.10 8.33 -24.91
N ASN A 549 -7.34 8.84 -25.00
CA ASN A 549 -7.61 10.17 -25.55
C ASN A 549 -6.93 11.30 -24.75
N VAL A 550 -6.93 11.17 -23.41
CA VAL A 550 -6.26 12.13 -22.52
C VAL A 550 -4.74 12.13 -22.76
N ILE A 551 -4.11 10.97 -22.88
CA ILE A 551 -2.66 10.88 -23.14
C ILE A 551 -2.32 11.48 -24.49
N LEU A 552 -3.11 11.19 -25.53
CA LEU A 552 -2.89 11.76 -26.86
C LEU A 552 -2.93 13.30 -26.81
N SER A 553 -3.98 13.87 -26.22
CA SER A 553 -4.15 15.32 -26.12
C SER A 553 -3.09 16.01 -25.25
N LEU A 554 -2.80 15.48 -24.05
CA LEU A 554 -1.80 16.04 -23.15
C LEU A 554 -0.38 15.92 -23.70
N SER A 555 -0.06 14.87 -24.45
CA SER A 555 1.25 14.70 -25.08
C SER A 555 1.48 15.76 -26.17
N VAL A 556 0.46 16.05 -26.99
CA VAL A 556 0.53 17.12 -28.00
C VAL A 556 0.70 18.48 -27.33
N ALA A 557 -0.07 18.74 -26.26
CA ALA A 557 0.06 19.98 -25.50
C ALA A 557 1.46 20.13 -24.88
N ALA A 558 2.00 19.06 -24.27
CA ALA A 558 3.33 19.06 -23.69
C ALA A 558 4.40 19.35 -24.76
N ASN A 559 4.38 18.64 -25.89
CA ASN A 559 5.33 18.87 -26.99
C ASN A 559 5.27 20.31 -27.50
N THR A 560 4.08 20.89 -27.62
CA THR A 560 3.92 22.30 -28.04
C THR A 560 4.59 23.25 -27.06
N SER A 561 4.47 22.99 -25.75
CA SER A 561 5.05 23.85 -24.70
C SER A 561 6.59 23.83 -24.67
N PHE A 562 7.27 22.71 -24.95
CA PHE A 562 8.74 22.64 -24.83
C PHE A 562 9.52 22.45 -26.14
N VAL A 563 8.91 21.93 -27.22
CA VAL A 563 9.58 21.74 -28.52
C VAL A 563 9.45 23.00 -29.39
N ASN A 564 8.27 23.62 -29.41
CA ASN A 564 7.96 24.73 -30.33
C ASN A 564 8.15 26.12 -29.71
N GLY A 565 8.67 26.20 -28.48
CA GLY A 565 8.97 27.46 -27.81
C GLY A 565 7.78 28.41 -27.72
N GLY A 566 6.63 27.92 -27.25
CA GLY A 566 5.34 28.61 -27.26
C GLY A 566 5.43 30.14 -27.10
N SER A 567 5.07 30.86 -28.17
CA SER A 567 4.80 32.30 -28.23
C SER A 567 3.35 32.64 -27.83
N GLY A 568 2.73 31.78 -27.01
CA GLY A 568 1.42 32.05 -26.44
C GLY A 568 1.61 32.76 -25.11
N ASP A 569 0.99 33.93 -24.97
CA ASP A 569 0.61 34.51 -23.70
C ASP A 569 0.14 33.39 -22.73
N ASP A 570 0.96 33.04 -21.74
CA ASP A 570 0.48 32.43 -20.50
C ASP A 570 -0.27 33.51 -19.67
N ASN A 571 -1.18 34.26 -20.32
CA ASN A 571 -2.17 35.15 -19.70
C ASN A 571 -3.48 34.38 -19.39
N GLU A 572 -3.46 33.05 -19.37
CA GLU A 572 -4.51 32.29 -18.69
C GLU A 572 -4.23 32.37 -17.19
N ASN A 573 -4.68 33.47 -16.56
CA ASN A 573 -4.68 33.72 -15.11
C ASN A 573 -3.95 32.63 -14.31
N ASP A 574 -2.71 32.93 -13.91
CA ASP A 574 -1.96 32.28 -12.81
C ASP A 574 -2.72 32.46 -11.46
N ASN A 575 -3.98 32.02 -11.45
CA ASN A 575 -4.83 31.76 -10.31
C ASN A 575 -4.92 30.25 -10.05
N GLU A 576 -4.07 29.43 -10.67
CA GLU A 576 -3.38 28.49 -9.80
C GLU A 576 -2.64 29.40 -8.82
N GLN A 577 -2.97 29.32 -7.53
CA GLN A 577 -1.91 29.55 -6.57
C GLN A 577 -0.78 28.63 -7.06
N VAL A 578 0.19 29.21 -7.77
CA VAL A 578 1.57 28.90 -7.48
C VAL A 578 1.54 28.90 -5.96
N SER A 579 1.71 27.74 -5.33
CA SER A 579 2.40 27.69 -4.05
C SER A 579 3.76 28.33 -4.33
N GLY A 580 3.71 29.65 -4.44
CA GLY A 580 4.70 30.55 -4.97
C GLY A 580 5.03 31.41 -3.80
N SER A 581 6.30 31.35 -3.45
CA SER A 581 6.77 31.09 -2.10
C SER A 581 6.41 29.68 -1.65
N ASP A 582 7.44 28.86 -1.48
CA ASP A 582 7.67 28.23 -0.18
C ASP A 582 7.44 29.29 0.90
N THR A 583 6.17 29.55 1.17
CA THR A 583 5.75 29.84 2.52
C THR A 583 5.91 28.50 3.21
N ASP A 584 7.17 28.16 3.48
CA ASP A 584 7.51 27.61 4.78
C ASP A 584 6.86 28.59 5.75
N ASP A 585 5.62 28.26 6.09
CA ASP A 585 4.91 28.77 7.23
C ASP A 585 5.63 28.17 8.44
N ASP A 586 6.93 28.42 8.54
CA ASP A 586 7.73 28.40 9.73
C ASP A 586 7.23 29.56 10.57
N SER A 587 6.03 29.31 11.10
CA SER A 587 5.85 29.47 12.52
C SER A 587 7.12 28.95 13.19
N ASP A 588 7.86 29.87 13.79
CA ASP A 588 8.20 29.74 15.20
C ASP A 588 6.89 29.50 16.00
N ASP A 589 6.22 28.39 15.73
CA ASP A 589 5.79 27.58 16.84
C ASP A 589 7.13 27.07 17.34
N GLU A 590 7.68 27.78 18.33
CA GLU A 590 8.61 27.18 19.28
C GLU A 590 8.25 25.71 19.34
N MET A 591 9.18 24.83 18.95
CA MET A 591 8.99 23.40 18.89
C MET A 591 7.96 22.95 19.92
N GLU A 592 6.69 22.88 19.50
CA GLU A 592 5.61 22.44 20.36
C GLU A 592 5.74 20.92 20.32
N TYR A 593 6.85 20.41 20.88
CA TYR A 593 6.97 19.09 21.49
C TYR A 593 6.03 19.05 22.71
N ASP A 594 4.82 19.60 22.57
CA ASP A 594 3.71 19.29 23.44
C ASP A 594 3.37 17.86 23.10
N ASN A 595 4.09 16.96 23.77
CA ASN A 595 3.57 15.75 24.37
C ASN A 595 2.05 15.69 24.12
N LEU A 596 1.60 15.05 23.02
CA LEU A 596 0.19 15.07 22.58
C LEU A 596 -0.74 14.35 23.59
N GLY A 597 -0.28 14.15 24.83
CA GLY A 597 -1.03 13.62 25.95
C GLY A 597 -1.48 12.18 25.70
N VAL A 598 -0.78 11.44 24.85
CA VAL A 598 -1.19 10.10 24.45
C VAL A 598 -0.83 9.11 25.56
N SER A 599 -1.71 8.96 26.55
CA SER A 599 -1.65 7.89 27.54
C SER A 599 -1.99 6.56 26.87
N THR A 600 -1.15 5.54 27.03
CA THR A 600 -1.33 4.24 26.38
C THR A 600 -1.41 3.12 27.40
N ASN A 601 -2.35 2.19 27.19
CA ASN A 601 -2.43 0.91 27.88
C ASN A 601 -2.70 -0.17 26.82
N GLU A 602 -1.76 -1.11 26.65
CA GLU A 602 -1.79 -2.12 25.58
C GLU A 602 -3.02 -3.03 25.68
N SER A 603 -3.48 -3.37 26.89
CA SER A 603 -4.66 -4.22 27.10
C SER A 603 -5.98 -3.60 26.62
N ASN A 604 -6.02 -2.27 26.44
CA ASN A 604 -7.18 -1.58 25.87
C ASN A 604 -7.18 -1.65 24.33
N ILE A 605 -6.02 -1.74 23.69
CA ILE A 605 -5.90 -1.68 22.21
C ILE A 605 -6.55 -2.90 21.57
N GLU A 606 -6.28 -4.11 22.06
CA GLU A 606 -6.83 -5.35 21.50
C GLU A 606 -8.35 -5.44 21.69
N ASN A 607 -8.84 -5.11 22.88
CA ASN A 607 -10.28 -5.01 23.16
C ASN A 607 -10.99 -4.00 22.24
N MET A 608 -10.35 -2.85 21.96
CA MET A 608 -10.86 -1.88 21.00
C MET A 608 -10.94 -2.48 19.60
N LEU A 609 -9.90 -3.17 19.12
CA LEU A 609 -9.89 -3.77 17.78
C LEU A 609 -10.96 -4.86 17.61
N ASN A 610 -11.16 -5.70 18.61
CA ASN A 610 -12.24 -6.70 18.62
C ASN A 610 -13.62 -6.04 18.51
N THR A 611 -13.85 -5.00 19.31
CA THR A 611 -15.12 -4.22 19.26
C THR A 611 -15.34 -3.56 17.91
N ILE A 612 -14.28 -3.01 17.31
CA ILE A 612 -14.29 -2.38 15.99
C ILE A 612 -14.69 -3.40 14.92
N ASN A 613 -14.08 -4.59 14.90
CA ASN A 613 -14.39 -5.63 13.92
C ASN A 613 -15.82 -6.17 14.06
N LEU A 614 -16.29 -6.42 15.29
CA LEU A 614 -17.68 -6.82 15.53
C LEU A 614 -18.67 -5.78 15.02
N SER A 615 -18.37 -4.49 15.21
CA SER A 615 -19.21 -3.39 14.71
C SER A 615 -19.30 -3.38 13.19
N ILE A 616 -18.20 -3.68 12.49
CA ILE A 616 -18.17 -3.74 11.02
C ILE A 616 -19.04 -4.90 10.51
N MET A 617 -18.96 -6.09 11.12
CA MET A 617 -19.70 -7.29 10.67
C MET A 617 -21.23 -7.14 10.78
N GLN A 618 -21.70 -6.20 11.61
CA GLN A 618 -23.12 -5.87 11.78
C GLN A 618 -23.65 -4.95 10.68
N LEU A 619 -22.77 -4.29 9.90
CA LEU A 619 -23.19 -3.41 8.82
C LEU A 619 -23.83 -4.21 7.67
N ARG A 620 -24.76 -3.55 6.98
CA ARG A 620 -25.56 -4.10 5.87
C ARG A 620 -25.70 -3.04 4.77
N PRO A 621 -24.63 -2.76 4.00
CA PRO A 621 -24.67 -1.73 2.97
C PRO A 621 -25.58 -2.14 1.81
N GLU A 622 -26.27 -1.15 1.23
CA GLU A 622 -27.14 -1.38 0.08
C GLU A 622 -26.35 -1.76 -1.18
N SER A 623 -26.97 -2.61 -2.00
CA SER A 623 -26.49 -3.00 -3.32
C SER A 623 -27.46 -2.50 -4.39
N PRO A 624 -26.99 -2.07 -5.57
CA PRO A 624 -27.86 -1.58 -6.64
C PRO A 624 -28.86 -2.64 -7.13
N THR A 625 -30.06 -2.19 -7.50
CA THR A 625 -31.11 -2.96 -8.19
C THR A 625 -31.19 -2.54 -9.64
N ASN A 626 -31.23 -3.46 -10.61
CA ASN A 626 -31.36 -3.09 -12.02
C ASN A 626 -32.72 -2.41 -12.26
N SER A 627 -32.74 -1.09 -12.52
CA SER A 627 -33.87 -0.48 -13.23
C SER A 627 -33.51 -0.44 -14.71
N SER A 628 -34.27 -1.13 -15.55
CA SER A 628 -34.10 -1.16 -17.00
C SER A 628 -33.97 0.25 -17.58
N CYS A 629 -32.85 0.55 -18.23
CA CYS A 629 -32.73 1.72 -19.08
C CYS A 629 -33.62 1.52 -20.31
N LEU A 630 -34.64 2.35 -20.51
CA LEU A 630 -35.14 2.84 -21.80
C LEU A 630 -36.30 3.82 -21.56
N SER A 631 -36.05 5.12 -21.66
CA SER A 631 -37.05 6.06 -22.18
C SER A 631 -36.33 7.24 -22.81
N VAL A 632 -36.20 7.17 -24.14
CA VAL A 632 -36.01 8.33 -25.01
C VAL A 632 -37.28 9.19 -24.89
N ASP A 633 -37.07 10.50 -24.77
CA ASP A 633 -38.10 11.54 -24.79
C ASP A 633 -39.16 11.29 -25.87
N ASN A 634 -40.44 11.35 -25.49
CA ASN A 634 -41.50 11.85 -26.36
C ASN A 634 -42.69 12.36 -25.52
N ASN A 635 -42.99 13.64 -25.69
CA ASN A 635 -44.22 14.30 -25.26
C ASN A 635 -45.44 13.68 -25.97
N SER A 636 -46.48 13.31 -25.21
CA SER A 636 -47.89 13.59 -25.59
C SER A 636 -48.84 13.42 -24.40
N GLU A 637 -49.62 14.45 -24.13
CA GLU A 637 -50.85 14.41 -23.32
C GLU A 637 -51.92 13.53 -23.98
N CYS A 638 -52.66 12.71 -23.21
CA CYS A 638 -54.13 12.76 -23.05
C CYS A 638 -54.72 11.50 -22.37
N ASP A 639 -55.53 11.76 -21.33
CA ASP A 639 -56.81 11.17 -20.90
C ASP A 639 -57.12 9.65 -20.95
N ASP A 640 -57.35 9.12 -19.75
CA ASP A 640 -58.66 8.67 -19.21
C ASP A 640 -59.54 7.69 -20.02
N ARG A 641 -59.69 6.47 -19.49
CA ARG A 641 -60.96 5.77 -19.14
C ARG A 641 -60.78 4.24 -19.04
N GLY A 642 -61.32 3.68 -17.96
CA GLY A 642 -61.17 2.28 -17.59
C GLY A 642 -62.05 1.26 -18.32
N SER A 643 -61.83 -0.01 -18.01
CA SER A 643 -62.88 -1.02 -17.83
C SER A 643 -62.34 -2.25 -17.11
N THR A 644 -63.00 -2.58 -16.01
CA THR A 644 -63.09 -3.88 -15.36
C THR A 644 -63.34 -5.03 -16.33
N LEU A 645 -62.70 -6.19 -16.10
CA LEU A 645 -63.27 -7.53 -16.32
C LEU A 645 -62.65 -8.53 -15.33
N LEU A 646 -63.47 -8.99 -14.38
CA LEU A 646 -63.27 -10.16 -13.54
C LEU A 646 -63.63 -11.43 -14.34
N ALA A 647 -62.80 -12.48 -14.26
CA ALA A 647 -63.22 -13.86 -14.48
C ALA A 647 -62.31 -14.86 -13.75
N ASN A 648 -62.81 -15.34 -12.60
CA ASN A 648 -62.78 -16.71 -12.06
C ASN A 648 -61.67 -17.69 -12.48
N VAL A 649 -60.81 -18.07 -11.51
CA VAL A 649 -60.34 -19.45 -11.31
C VAL A 649 -60.26 -19.72 -9.79
N GLU A 650 -60.96 -20.76 -9.32
CA GLU A 650 -60.96 -21.24 -7.92
C GLU A 650 -59.62 -21.87 -7.51
N PRO A 651 -59.22 -21.79 -6.22
CA PRO A 651 -58.04 -22.48 -5.70
C PRO A 651 -58.34 -23.94 -5.30
N PRO A 652 -57.43 -24.91 -5.50
CA PRO A 652 -57.66 -26.29 -5.10
C PRO A 652 -57.49 -26.52 -3.59
N LYS A 653 -58.34 -27.41 -3.06
CA LYS A 653 -58.42 -27.86 -1.66
C LYS A 653 -57.18 -28.62 -1.20
N ARG A 654 -56.71 -28.34 0.03
CA ARG A 654 -55.62 -29.06 0.74
C ARG A 654 -56.08 -30.39 1.33
N SER A 655 -55.19 -31.39 1.31
CA SER A 655 -55.31 -32.67 2.03
C SER A 655 -54.95 -32.49 3.52
N PRO A 656 -55.51 -33.28 4.45
CA PRO A 656 -55.21 -33.14 5.88
C PRO A 656 -53.79 -33.65 6.22
N HIS A 657 -53.04 -32.88 7.00
CA HIS A 657 -51.68 -33.21 7.47
C HIS A 657 -51.64 -33.28 9.01
N CYS A 658 -50.71 -34.06 9.56
CA CYS A 658 -50.49 -34.17 11.00
C CYS A 658 -49.94 -32.85 11.58
N SER A 659 -50.56 -32.29 12.63
CA SER A 659 -50.19 -30.99 13.23
C SER A 659 -48.85 -30.97 13.97
N THR A 660 -48.11 -32.09 13.99
CA THR A 660 -46.79 -32.17 14.64
C THR A 660 -45.66 -32.40 13.64
N CYS A 661 -45.92 -32.94 12.45
CA CYS A 661 -44.85 -33.29 11.48
C CYS A 661 -45.20 -33.06 10.00
N HIS A 662 -46.38 -32.52 9.68
CA HIS A 662 -46.78 -32.02 8.36
C HIS A 662 -46.69 -32.95 7.13
N HIS A 663 -46.44 -34.25 7.27
CA HIS A 663 -46.51 -35.24 6.16
C HIS A 663 -47.90 -35.91 6.00
N THR A 664 -48.12 -36.53 4.83
CA THR A 664 -49.33 -37.32 4.48
C THR A 664 -49.33 -38.70 5.12
N ARG A 665 -50.45 -39.11 5.73
CA ARG A 665 -50.58 -40.37 6.50
C ARG A 665 -50.60 -41.60 5.60
N GLN A 666 -49.54 -42.41 5.64
CA GLN A 666 -49.66 -43.88 5.60
C GLN A 666 -48.59 -44.55 6.50
N GLY A 667 -49.06 -45.31 7.49
CA GLY A 667 -48.39 -46.51 8.02
C GLY A 667 -47.21 -46.34 8.99
N HIS A 668 -47.48 -46.17 10.29
CA HIS A 668 -46.55 -46.63 11.33
C HIS A 668 -46.84 -48.11 11.65
N GLY A 669 -45.84 -48.98 11.51
CA GLY A 669 -45.88 -50.40 11.86
C GLY A 669 -44.57 -50.86 12.49
N LYS A 670 -44.68 -51.69 13.53
CA LYS A 670 -43.68 -52.05 14.55
C LYS A 670 -42.67 -53.14 14.12
N GLY A 671 -41.47 -53.13 14.73
CA GLY A 671 -40.90 -54.32 15.41
C GLY A 671 -39.66 -55.02 14.82
N SER A 672 -38.51 -54.81 15.50
CA SER A 672 -37.36 -55.72 15.74
C SER A 672 -36.55 -56.33 14.57
N ALA A 673 -35.28 -55.91 14.46
CA ALA A 673 -34.08 -56.76 14.46
C ALA A 673 -32.82 -55.87 14.46
N ASN A 674 -31.75 -56.30 15.14
CA ASN A 674 -30.49 -55.58 15.30
C ASN A 674 -29.87 -55.16 13.96
N ALA A 675 -29.84 -53.85 13.66
CA ALA A 675 -29.08 -53.29 12.55
C ALA A 675 -27.82 -52.60 13.09
N LYS A 676 -26.66 -53.16 12.73
CA LYS A 676 -25.34 -52.54 12.94
C LYS A 676 -25.21 -51.33 12.00
N CYS A 677 -24.66 -50.22 12.50
CA CYS A 677 -24.28 -49.08 11.65
C CYS A 677 -22.83 -49.27 11.18
N PRO A 678 -22.57 -49.42 9.88
CA PRO A 678 -21.21 -49.63 9.37
C PRO A 678 -20.34 -48.35 9.31
N MET A 679 -20.82 -47.20 9.82
CA MET A 679 -20.24 -45.88 9.55
C MET A 679 -19.85 -45.09 10.82
N CYS A 680 -19.65 -45.75 11.97
CA CYS A 680 -19.22 -45.10 13.22
C CYS A 680 -17.85 -45.65 13.68
N PRO A 681 -16.84 -44.80 13.97
CA PRO A 681 -15.49 -45.28 14.32
C PRO A 681 -15.34 -45.90 15.71
N ASN A 682 -16.19 -45.56 16.69
CA ASN A 682 -15.86 -45.80 18.12
C ASN A 682 -16.71 -46.86 18.85
N ASN A 683 -17.59 -47.61 18.19
CA ASN A 683 -18.27 -48.81 18.73
C ASN A 683 -18.87 -48.74 20.16
N LEU A 684 -19.13 -47.57 20.74
CA LEU A 684 -19.62 -47.40 22.11
C LEU A 684 -21.03 -46.82 22.11
N CYS A 685 -22.02 -47.70 21.99
CA CYS A 685 -23.41 -47.37 22.30
C CYS A 685 -24.01 -48.50 23.15
N SER A 686 -23.86 -48.41 24.48
CA SER A 686 -24.65 -49.23 25.40
C SER A 686 -26.07 -48.69 25.51
N ALA A 687 -27.05 -49.55 25.30
CA ALA A 687 -28.45 -49.23 25.52
C ALA A 687 -28.74 -49.15 27.02
N HIS A 688 -29.24 -48.01 27.49
CA HIS A 688 -30.47 -47.94 28.29
C HIS A 688 -30.89 -46.49 28.58
N GLY A 689 -32.11 -46.15 28.14
CA GLY A 689 -32.98 -45.23 28.87
C GLY A 689 -32.92 -43.74 28.53
N ARG A 690 -33.83 -43.33 27.61
CA ARG A 690 -34.44 -42.00 27.45
C ARG A 690 -33.57 -40.85 26.88
N ARG A 691 -33.85 -40.55 25.60
CA ARG A 691 -33.76 -39.25 24.88
C ARG A 691 -32.50 -38.40 25.11
N LYS A 692 -31.45 -38.68 24.33
CA LYS A 692 -30.60 -37.66 23.71
C LYS A 692 -30.32 -38.09 22.25
N PRO A 693 -30.46 -37.21 21.23
CA PRO A 693 -29.99 -37.51 19.88
C PRO A 693 -28.45 -37.49 19.85
N CYS A 694 -27.86 -38.29 18.97
CA CYS A 694 -26.42 -38.27 18.70
C CYS A 694 -26.02 -36.89 18.17
N THR A 695 -25.07 -36.23 18.83
CA THR A 695 -24.62 -34.87 18.51
C THR A 695 -23.45 -34.84 17.52
N CYS A 696 -23.11 -35.96 16.88
CA CYS A 696 -22.05 -35.96 15.90
C CYS A 696 -22.46 -35.17 14.65
N ILE A 697 -21.56 -34.30 14.19
CA ILE A 697 -21.76 -33.37 13.07
C ILE A 697 -22.23 -34.09 11.80
N TRP A 698 -21.80 -35.34 11.61
CA TRP A 698 -22.22 -36.20 10.49
C TRP A 698 -23.74 -36.51 10.48
N HIS A 699 -24.38 -36.66 11.64
CA HIS A 699 -25.84 -36.87 11.71
C HIS A 699 -26.64 -35.57 11.61
N ILE A 700 -26.06 -34.45 12.03
CA ILE A 700 -26.69 -33.12 11.95
C ILE A 700 -26.74 -32.63 10.49
N SER A 701 -25.70 -32.91 9.70
CA SER A 701 -25.61 -32.48 8.30
C SER A 701 -26.57 -33.19 7.34
N GLN A 702 -27.07 -34.38 7.70
CA GLN A 702 -27.97 -35.17 6.83
C GLN A 702 -29.46 -34.90 7.04
N GLN A 703 -29.86 -34.15 8.09
CA GLN A 703 -31.27 -33.99 8.45
C GLN A 703 -31.87 -32.60 8.14
N ASN A 704 -31.07 -31.60 7.76
CA ASN A 704 -31.55 -30.27 7.38
C ASN A 704 -30.72 -29.68 6.22
N PRO A 705 -31.22 -29.62 4.98
CA PRO A 705 -30.57 -28.86 3.92
C PRO A 705 -31.02 -27.40 4.01
N ILE A 706 -30.39 -26.65 4.91
CA ILE A 706 -30.30 -25.19 4.85
C ILE A 706 -28.83 -24.89 4.55
N GLU A 707 -28.55 -23.97 3.63
CA GLU A 707 -27.21 -23.51 3.26
C GLU A 707 -26.48 -22.90 4.48
N THR A 708 -25.89 -23.75 5.31
CA THR A 708 -25.01 -23.35 6.41
C THR A 708 -23.61 -23.14 5.86
N ILE A 709 -23.07 -21.94 6.09
CA ILE A 709 -21.65 -21.62 5.91
C ILE A 709 -20.85 -22.62 6.75
N ILE A 710 -19.99 -23.41 6.10
CA ILE A 710 -19.10 -24.34 6.79
C ILE A 710 -18.09 -23.49 7.58
N PRO A 711 -17.96 -23.64 8.91
CA PRO A 711 -17.13 -22.75 9.74
C PRO A 711 -15.61 -22.94 9.54
N TYR A 712 -15.20 -23.92 8.74
CA TYR A 712 -13.81 -24.25 8.46
C TYR A 712 -13.56 -24.35 6.94
N SER A 713 -12.61 -23.57 6.44
CA SER A 713 -12.20 -23.55 5.03
C SER A 713 -10.73 -23.12 4.90
N ILE A 714 -10.09 -23.42 3.77
CA ILE A 714 -8.79 -22.86 3.41
C ILE A 714 -9.04 -21.49 2.77
N VAL A 715 -8.55 -20.42 3.39
CA VAL A 715 -8.72 -19.04 2.91
C VAL A 715 -7.60 -18.59 1.99
N LYS A 716 -6.43 -19.24 2.06
CA LYS A 716 -5.28 -18.95 1.20
C LYS A 716 -4.42 -20.20 1.02
N PHE A 717 -3.86 -20.33 -0.16
CA PHE A 717 -2.88 -21.37 -0.51
C PHE A 717 -1.65 -20.71 -1.12
N ASN A 718 -0.47 -21.07 -0.63
CA ASN A 718 0.82 -20.54 -1.05
C ASN A 718 1.80 -21.70 -1.30
N ASN A 719 2.71 -21.51 -2.26
CA ASN A 719 3.88 -22.37 -2.43
C ASN A 719 5.12 -21.55 -2.06
N VAL A 720 5.77 -21.91 -0.95
CA VAL A 720 6.99 -21.26 -0.46
C VAL A 720 8.15 -22.23 -0.68
N SER A 721 8.90 -22.01 -1.76
CA SER A 721 9.91 -22.97 -2.24
C SER A 721 9.30 -24.37 -2.46
N HIS A 722 9.72 -25.37 -1.68
CA HIS A 722 9.21 -26.75 -1.74
C HIS A 722 8.17 -27.06 -0.65
N VAL A 723 7.70 -26.05 0.08
CA VAL A 723 6.69 -26.15 1.13
C VAL A 723 5.35 -25.59 0.62
N LYS A 724 4.28 -26.37 0.76
CA LYS A 724 2.91 -25.94 0.47
C LYS A 724 2.26 -25.42 1.75
N GLU A 725 1.94 -24.14 1.80
CA GLU A 725 1.31 -23.46 2.94
C GLU A 725 -0.19 -23.26 2.69
N TYR A 726 -0.99 -23.60 3.69
CA TYR A 726 -2.44 -23.49 3.70
C TYR A 726 -2.85 -22.67 4.91
N ILE A 727 -3.54 -21.55 4.68
CA ILE A 727 -4.06 -20.69 5.74
C ILE A 727 -5.53 -21.01 5.93
N LEU A 728 -5.93 -21.28 7.17
CA LEU A 728 -7.28 -21.68 7.53
C LEU A 728 -8.16 -20.48 7.89
N SER A 729 -9.48 -20.64 7.78
CA SER A 729 -10.47 -19.63 8.22
C SER A 729 -10.63 -19.58 9.75
N PHE A 730 -9.97 -20.46 10.48
CA PHE A 730 -10.10 -20.63 11.92
C PHE A 730 -8.74 -20.84 12.58
N CYS A 731 -8.63 -20.53 13.87
CA CYS A 731 -7.48 -20.71 14.74
C CYS A 731 -7.95 -20.88 16.19
N GLN A 732 -7.05 -21.19 17.12
CA GLN A 732 -7.41 -21.36 18.53
C GLN A 732 -8.08 -20.12 19.14
N SER A 733 -7.79 -18.92 18.63
CA SER A 733 -8.29 -17.65 19.16
C SER A 733 -9.56 -17.13 18.47
N ASN A 734 -10.15 -17.89 17.54
CA ASN A 734 -11.39 -17.47 16.86
C ASN A 734 -12.45 -18.57 16.74
N ILE A 735 -12.13 -19.79 17.17
CA ILE A 735 -13.11 -20.88 17.35
C ILE A 735 -14.06 -20.52 18.50
N ASP A 736 -15.34 -20.87 18.33
CA ASP A 736 -16.42 -20.71 19.34
C ASP A 736 -16.64 -19.29 19.88
N SER A 737 -16.26 -18.25 19.12
CA SER A 737 -16.48 -16.82 19.49
C SER A 737 -15.66 -16.34 20.70
N GLN A 738 -14.64 -17.09 21.13
CA GLN A 738 -13.68 -16.64 22.14
C GLN A 738 -12.73 -15.61 21.51
N ALA A 739 -13.07 -14.32 21.58
CA ALA A 739 -12.25 -13.24 21.03
C ALA A 739 -11.06 -12.82 21.93
N LEU A 740 -10.77 -13.59 22.99
CA LEU A 740 -9.61 -13.42 23.87
C LEU A 740 -8.64 -14.54 23.50
N GLY A 741 -7.38 -14.20 23.23
CA GLY A 741 -6.36 -15.19 22.84
C GLY A 741 -6.38 -16.40 23.77
N SER A 742 -6.52 -17.59 23.18
CA SER A 742 -6.40 -18.84 23.93
C SER A 742 -4.92 -19.14 24.14
N ASN A 743 -4.52 -19.46 25.38
CA ASN A 743 -3.18 -19.96 25.71
C ASN A 743 -3.07 -21.49 25.55
N ALA A 744 -4.05 -22.12 24.88
CA ALA A 744 -4.10 -23.57 24.70
C ALA A 744 -3.14 -24.13 23.64
N CYS A 745 -2.23 -23.32 23.05
CA CYS A 745 -1.41 -23.76 21.93
C CYS A 745 -0.58 -25.02 22.23
N THR A 746 0.00 -25.14 23.43
CA THR A 746 0.76 -26.33 23.83
C THR A 746 -0.15 -27.55 23.96
N ILE A 747 -1.36 -27.41 24.53
CA ILE A 747 -2.34 -28.50 24.63
C ILE A 747 -2.77 -28.97 23.24
N ILE A 748 -3.12 -28.03 22.37
CA ILE A 748 -3.51 -28.32 20.98
C ILE A 748 -2.37 -29.04 20.26
N ALA A 749 -1.12 -28.59 20.42
CA ALA A 749 0.03 -29.21 19.78
C ALA A 749 0.25 -30.66 20.26
N VAL A 750 0.14 -30.91 21.56
CA VAL A 750 0.25 -32.26 22.14
C VAL A 750 -0.89 -33.16 21.65
N LEU A 751 -2.14 -32.66 21.59
CA LEU A 751 -3.28 -33.42 21.09
C LEU A 751 -3.09 -33.83 19.63
N ILE A 752 -2.61 -32.93 18.77
CA ILE A 752 -2.29 -33.24 17.37
C ILE A 752 -1.22 -34.33 17.29
N ALA A 753 -0.14 -34.19 18.06
CA ALA A 753 0.96 -35.16 18.10
C ALA A 753 0.48 -36.56 18.50
N ILE A 754 -0.31 -36.68 19.58
CA ILE A 754 -0.86 -37.96 20.05
C ILE A 754 -1.77 -38.59 18.99
N ASN A 755 -2.65 -37.81 18.38
CA ASN A 755 -3.58 -38.32 17.37
C ASN A 755 -2.86 -38.78 16.08
N PHE A 756 -1.81 -38.07 15.66
CA PHE A 756 -0.97 -38.49 14.56
C PHE A 756 -0.25 -39.82 14.85
N LEU A 757 0.34 -39.96 16.03
CA LEU A 757 1.05 -41.18 16.42
C LEU A 757 0.11 -42.37 16.64
N SER A 758 -1.13 -42.12 17.07
CA SER A 758 -2.11 -43.17 17.41
C SER A 758 -2.88 -43.67 16.19
N ASP A 759 -2.66 -43.08 15.01
CA ASP A 759 -3.44 -43.33 13.80
C ASP A 759 -4.94 -43.23 14.05
N THR A 760 -5.37 -42.15 14.69
CA THR A 760 -6.78 -41.88 14.94
C THR A 760 -7.39 -41.04 13.82
N ALA A 761 -8.68 -41.27 13.55
CA ALA A 761 -9.49 -40.49 12.63
C ALA A 761 -8.85 -40.31 11.24
N TRP A 762 -8.50 -39.08 10.84
CA TRP A 762 -8.03 -38.76 9.49
C TRP A 762 -6.66 -39.38 9.17
N PHE A 763 -5.74 -39.40 10.15
CA PHE A 763 -4.38 -39.93 9.98
C PHE A 763 -4.36 -41.45 9.72
N SER A 764 -5.41 -42.18 10.13
CA SER A 764 -5.56 -43.63 9.86
C SER A 764 -5.82 -43.97 8.39
N GLN A 765 -6.29 -43.00 7.60
CA GLN A 765 -6.83 -43.21 6.25
C GLN A 765 -6.06 -42.44 5.17
N HIS A 766 -5.17 -41.52 5.54
CA HIS A 766 -4.54 -40.58 4.61
C HIS A 766 -3.07 -40.30 4.96
N ASN A 767 -2.24 -40.12 3.94
CA ASN A 767 -0.85 -39.67 4.09
C ASN A 767 -0.79 -38.14 4.29
N LEU A 768 0.34 -37.63 4.79
CA LEU A 768 0.50 -36.20 5.11
C LEU A 768 0.39 -35.28 3.88
N LEU A 769 0.67 -35.78 2.68
CA LEU A 769 0.52 -35.03 1.42
C LEU A 769 -0.82 -35.25 0.70
N ALA A 770 -1.78 -35.98 1.29
CA ALA A 770 -3.11 -36.10 0.72
C ALA A 770 -3.78 -34.72 0.59
N THR A 771 -4.71 -34.57 -0.36
CA THR A 771 -5.47 -33.32 -0.54
C THR A 771 -6.11 -32.94 0.80
N LEU A 772 -5.74 -31.78 1.37
CA LEU A 772 -6.35 -31.26 2.59
C LEU A 772 -7.82 -30.93 2.33
N ASP A 773 -8.68 -31.92 2.53
CA ASP A 773 -10.10 -31.87 2.23
C ASP A 773 -10.90 -31.30 3.41
N SER A 774 -12.20 -31.09 3.21
CA SER A 774 -13.09 -30.59 4.26
C SER A 774 -13.12 -31.51 5.48
N THR A 775 -12.83 -32.80 5.31
CA THR A 775 -12.74 -33.78 6.40
C THR A 775 -11.54 -33.49 7.31
N PHE A 776 -10.37 -33.23 6.74
CA PHE A 776 -9.19 -32.84 7.51
C PHE A 776 -9.40 -31.51 8.24
N LEU A 777 -10.00 -30.53 7.56
CA LEU A 777 -10.27 -29.22 8.16
C LEU A 777 -11.25 -29.32 9.33
N ALA A 778 -12.31 -30.14 9.19
CA ALA A 778 -13.24 -30.43 10.28
C ALA A 778 -12.52 -31.09 11.48
N TYR A 779 -11.55 -31.95 11.19
CA TYR A 779 -10.77 -32.63 12.22
C TYR A 779 -9.83 -31.67 12.98
N CYS A 780 -9.10 -30.81 12.28
CA CYS A 780 -8.31 -29.76 12.91
C CYS A 780 -9.19 -28.81 13.75
N TYR A 781 -10.35 -28.42 13.22
CA TYR A 781 -11.32 -27.59 13.95
C TYR A 781 -11.75 -28.26 15.27
N GLN A 782 -12.02 -29.57 15.25
CA GLN A 782 -12.37 -30.34 16.44
C GLN A 782 -11.22 -30.37 17.46
N LEU A 783 -9.99 -30.67 17.03
CA LEU A 783 -8.84 -30.73 17.94
C LEU A 783 -8.54 -29.37 18.60
N PHE A 784 -8.69 -28.28 17.86
CA PHE A 784 -8.48 -26.94 18.41
C PHE A 784 -9.58 -26.59 19.44
N THR A 785 -10.82 -26.97 19.14
CA THR A 785 -11.96 -26.81 20.06
C THR A 785 -11.74 -27.60 21.34
N GLU A 786 -11.30 -28.85 21.23
CA GLU A 786 -11.00 -29.73 22.36
C GLU A 786 -9.85 -29.19 23.21
N GLY A 787 -8.77 -28.72 22.57
CA GLY A 787 -7.65 -28.12 23.29
C GLY A 787 -8.03 -26.85 24.06
N ASN A 788 -8.85 -25.98 23.48
CA ASN A 788 -9.40 -24.82 24.19
C ASN A 788 -10.25 -25.23 25.39
N GLN A 789 -11.15 -26.20 25.21
CA GLN A 789 -11.99 -26.69 26.31
C GLN A 789 -11.17 -27.33 27.42
N MET A 790 -10.12 -28.08 27.09
CA MET A 790 -9.19 -28.65 28.06
C MET A 790 -8.47 -27.56 28.85
N TYR A 791 -7.97 -26.52 28.16
CA TYR A 791 -7.32 -25.39 28.82
C TYR A 791 -8.29 -24.61 29.73
N ASP A 792 -9.50 -24.31 29.25
CA ASP A 792 -10.50 -23.53 29.98
C ASP A 792 -10.99 -24.22 31.27
N ASN A 793 -10.86 -25.54 31.35
CA ASN A 793 -11.23 -26.34 32.52
C ASN A 793 -10.13 -26.40 33.59
N LEU A 794 -8.93 -25.86 33.33
CA LEU A 794 -7.84 -25.81 34.32
C LEU A 794 -8.04 -24.63 35.28
N ASP A 795 -7.97 -24.89 36.58
CA ASP A 795 -8.26 -23.92 37.66
C ASP A 795 -7.29 -22.70 37.70
N GLU A 796 -6.16 -22.76 36.99
CA GLU A 796 -5.13 -21.71 36.93
C GLU A 796 -5.08 -21.02 35.56
N SER A 797 -6.10 -20.23 35.25
CA SER A 797 -6.11 -19.39 34.04
C SER A 797 -4.92 -18.41 34.08
N GLN A 798 -3.97 -18.56 33.15
CA GLN A 798 -2.76 -17.76 32.87
C GLN A 798 -1.39 -18.48 33.02
N LEU A 799 -1.34 -19.79 33.33
CA LEU A 799 -0.07 -20.52 33.28
C LEU A 799 0.29 -20.96 31.85
N ASN A 800 1.54 -20.71 31.42
CA ASN A 800 2.09 -21.29 30.20
C ASN A 800 2.69 -22.65 30.54
N TYR A 801 2.15 -23.71 29.94
CA TYR A 801 2.65 -25.07 30.13
C TYR A 801 3.66 -25.46 29.06
N CYS A 802 4.70 -26.22 29.45
CA CYS A 802 5.51 -26.98 28.50
C CYS A 802 4.83 -28.31 28.12
N ALA A 803 5.29 -28.96 27.05
CA ALA A 803 4.67 -30.19 26.57
C ALA A 803 4.72 -31.35 27.59
N PRO A 804 5.84 -31.58 28.33
CA PRO A 804 5.88 -32.57 29.41
C PRO A 804 4.86 -32.31 30.53
N GLU A 805 4.67 -31.05 30.92
CA GLU A 805 3.69 -30.66 31.94
C GLU A 805 2.26 -30.98 31.49
N ILE A 806 1.92 -30.71 30.22
CA ILE A 806 0.63 -31.06 29.65
C ILE A 806 0.39 -32.58 29.63
N ILE A 807 1.41 -33.36 29.26
CA ILE A 807 1.29 -34.83 29.23
C ILE A 807 1.08 -35.38 30.64
N GLU A 808 1.81 -34.86 31.64
CA GLU A 808 1.72 -35.32 33.03
C GLU A 808 0.55 -34.69 33.82
N HIS A 809 -0.17 -33.73 33.25
CA HIS A 809 -1.22 -33.01 33.97
C HIS A 809 -2.37 -33.95 34.38
N PRO A 810 -2.69 -34.08 35.68
CA PRO A 810 -3.62 -35.10 36.18
C PRO A 810 -5.05 -34.89 35.69
N GLU A 811 -5.45 -33.65 35.39
CA GLU A 811 -6.80 -33.32 34.93
C GLU A 811 -6.99 -33.50 33.41
N LEU A 812 -5.90 -33.59 32.64
CA LEU A 812 -5.97 -33.73 31.19
C LEU A 812 -6.01 -35.21 30.74
N GLY A 813 -5.63 -36.15 31.60
CA GLY A 813 -5.69 -37.59 31.33
C GLY A 813 -4.72 -38.10 30.24
N LEU A 814 -3.83 -37.24 29.73
CA LEU A 814 -2.91 -37.57 28.64
C LEU A 814 -1.79 -38.54 29.06
N ALA A 815 -1.49 -38.62 30.36
CA ALA A 815 -0.50 -39.54 30.93
C ALA A 815 -0.86 -41.01 30.73
N GLU A 816 -2.11 -41.36 30.42
CA GLU A 816 -2.51 -42.74 30.10
C GLU A 816 -2.13 -43.14 28.67
N VAL A 817 -1.90 -42.16 27.79
CA VAL A 817 -1.73 -42.35 26.34
C VAL A 817 -0.31 -42.04 25.86
N ALA A 818 0.34 -41.04 26.47
CA ALA A 818 1.70 -40.63 26.12
C ALA A 818 2.71 -40.90 27.23
N GLU A 819 3.94 -41.22 26.85
CA GLU A 819 5.07 -41.37 27.78
C GLU A 819 5.54 -40.00 28.29
N ARG A 820 6.10 -39.98 29.50
CA ARG A 820 6.88 -38.82 29.94
C ARG A 820 8.08 -38.66 29.00
N VAL A 821 8.18 -37.50 28.38
CA VAL A 821 9.19 -37.20 27.37
C VAL A 821 10.10 -36.07 27.84
N GLU A 822 11.38 -36.19 27.48
CA GLU A 822 12.39 -35.15 27.72
C GLU A 822 12.22 -34.03 26.70
N GLU A 823 12.53 -32.81 27.15
CA GLU A 823 12.51 -31.59 26.33
C GLU A 823 13.95 -31.22 25.95
N TYR A 824 14.16 -30.91 24.67
CA TYR A 824 15.46 -30.60 24.10
C TYR A 824 15.50 -29.13 23.68
N GLN A 825 16.52 -28.39 24.12
CA GLN A 825 16.70 -27.00 23.75
C GLN A 825 17.66 -26.84 22.57
N PHE A 826 17.25 -26.07 21.56
CA PHE A 826 18.06 -25.74 20.39
C PHE A 826 18.39 -24.24 20.36
N ASN A 827 19.67 -23.91 20.25
CA ASN A 827 20.15 -22.52 20.19
C ASN A 827 20.07 -21.92 18.78
N ASN A 828 19.84 -22.73 17.75
CA ASN A 828 19.69 -22.31 16.36
C ASN A 828 18.99 -23.40 15.53
N PHE A 829 18.46 -23.01 14.36
CA PHE A 829 17.76 -23.93 13.46
C PHE A 829 18.67 -24.91 12.70
N VAL A 830 19.98 -24.64 12.64
CA VAL A 830 20.93 -25.54 11.97
C VAL A 830 21.12 -26.82 12.79
N ASP A 831 21.31 -26.68 14.10
CA ASP A 831 21.42 -27.82 15.02
C ASP A 831 20.12 -28.63 15.04
N PHE A 832 18.98 -27.95 15.03
CA PHE A 832 17.66 -28.58 14.93
C PHE A 832 17.49 -29.37 13.62
N LEU A 833 17.91 -28.80 12.48
CA LEU A 833 17.86 -29.49 11.19
C LEU A 833 18.72 -30.76 11.19
N LEU A 834 19.94 -30.70 11.74
CA LEU A 834 20.83 -31.85 11.82
C LEU A 834 20.21 -32.99 12.63
N GLU A 835 19.66 -32.68 13.81
CA GLU A 835 18.98 -33.67 14.65
C GLU A 835 17.74 -34.26 13.95
N LEU A 836 16.92 -33.40 13.33
CA LEU A 836 15.73 -33.82 12.60
C LEU A 836 16.08 -34.76 11.43
N GLN A 837 17.16 -34.46 10.70
CA GLN A 837 17.67 -35.31 9.63
C GLN A 837 18.14 -36.66 10.17
N MET A 838 18.89 -36.70 11.28
CA MET A 838 19.31 -37.95 11.90
C MET A 838 18.12 -38.81 12.34
N LEU A 839 17.14 -38.21 13.01
CA LEU A 839 15.93 -38.92 13.46
C LEU A 839 15.07 -39.41 12.28
N SER A 840 15.01 -38.64 11.19
CA SER A 840 14.25 -39.04 9.99
C SER A 840 14.77 -40.31 9.31
N LEU A 841 16.05 -40.66 9.51
CA LEU A 841 16.66 -41.89 8.97
C LEU A 841 16.01 -43.17 9.53
N ALA A 842 15.40 -43.09 10.72
CA ALA A 842 14.70 -44.22 11.31
C ALA A 842 13.42 -44.61 10.54
N ARG A 843 12.90 -43.74 9.66
CA ARG A 843 11.70 -43.98 8.83
C ARG A 843 10.50 -44.46 9.66
N VAL A 844 10.33 -43.88 10.84
CA VAL A 844 9.18 -44.08 11.75
C VAL A 844 8.36 -42.80 11.86
N LYS A 845 7.11 -42.90 12.33
CA LYS A 845 6.32 -41.72 12.67
C LYS A 845 6.93 -40.99 13.86
N LEU A 846 7.14 -39.69 13.71
CA LEU A 846 7.66 -38.81 14.75
C LEU A 846 6.79 -37.56 14.83
N ALA A 847 6.49 -37.12 16.04
CA ALA A 847 5.79 -35.86 16.29
C ALA A 847 6.61 -35.00 17.24
N PHE A 848 6.86 -33.77 16.82
CA PHE A 848 7.65 -32.79 17.55
C PHE A 848 6.73 -31.63 17.93
N VAL A 849 6.72 -31.28 19.22
CA VAL A 849 6.11 -30.03 19.71
C VAL A 849 7.23 -29.02 19.88
N LEU A 850 7.21 -27.95 19.08
CA LEU A 850 8.20 -26.88 19.12
C LEU A 850 7.62 -25.74 19.96
N ILE A 851 8.37 -25.26 20.94
CA ILE A 851 7.95 -24.24 21.91
C ILE A 851 8.95 -23.07 21.85
N PHE A 852 8.44 -21.88 21.53
CA PHE A 852 9.20 -20.66 21.41
C PHE A 852 8.78 -19.66 22.49
N SER A 853 9.76 -19.03 23.12
CA SER A 853 9.51 -17.99 24.13
C SER A 853 8.88 -16.73 23.51
N PRO A 854 7.92 -16.07 24.19
CA PRO A 854 7.46 -16.34 25.55
C PRO A 854 6.33 -17.39 25.71
N ASP A 855 5.61 -17.76 24.64
CA ASP A 855 4.37 -18.57 24.77
C ASP A 855 3.83 -19.18 23.46
N LYS A 856 4.69 -19.55 22.49
CA LYS A 856 4.23 -20.02 21.17
C LYS A 856 4.61 -21.47 20.89
N SER A 857 3.60 -22.32 20.77
CA SER A 857 3.78 -23.74 20.46
C SER A 857 3.18 -24.13 19.09
N MET A 858 3.88 -25.00 18.36
CA MET A 858 3.41 -25.59 17.08
C MET A 858 3.81 -27.07 16.98
N THR A 859 3.17 -27.82 16.08
CA THR A 859 3.49 -29.25 15.89
C THR A 859 4.11 -29.51 14.53
N LEU A 860 5.24 -30.21 14.50
CA LEU A 860 5.84 -30.76 13.28
C LEU A 860 5.71 -32.29 13.29
N LEU A 861 5.10 -32.83 12.24
CA LEU A 861 4.85 -34.25 12.05
C LEU A 861 5.76 -34.79 10.95
N LEU A 862 6.39 -35.94 11.17
CA LEU A 862 7.11 -36.72 10.17
C LEU A 862 6.50 -38.11 10.08
N ASN A 863 6.21 -38.56 8.86
CA ASN A 863 5.75 -39.93 8.64
C ASN A 863 6.89 -40.86 8.16
N GLU A 864 6.60 -42.15 8.05
CA GLU A 864 7.54 -43.19 7.62
C GLU A 864 8.08 -42.96 6.20
N LEU A 865 7.34 -42.21 5.37
CA LEU A 865 7.74 -41.83 4.01
C LEU A 865 8.71 -40.64 3.98
N GLY A 866 9.02 -40.02 5.12
CA GLY A 866 9.86 -38.83 5.21
C GLY A 866 9.15 -37.53 4.81
N GLU A 867 7.83 -37.58 4.63
CA GLU A 867 7.00 -36.39 4.42
C GLU A 867 6.83 -35.65 5.75
N SER A 868 6.75 -34.32 5.67
CA SER A 868 6.61 -33.45 6.84
C SER A 868 5.36 -32.58 6.76
N MET A 869 4.66 -32.42 7.88
CA MET A 869 3.54 -31.51 8.04
C MET A 869 3.70 -30.66 9.30
N LEU A 870 3.67 -29.34 9.14
CA LEU A 870 3.58 -28.38 10.23
C LEU A 870 2.12 -28.00 10.44
N ILE A 871 1.67 -27.98 11.70
CA ILE A 871 0.37 -27.43 12.09
C ILE A 871 0.61 -26.40 13.20
N ASP A 872 0.21 -25.17 12.94
CA ASP A 872 0.26 -24.06 13.88
C ASP A 872 -1.13 -23.48 14.10
N SER A 873 -1.62 -23.58 15.34
CA SER A 873 -2.98 -23.19 15.73
C SER A 873 -3.15 -21.69 16.00
N HIS A 874 -2.07 -20.90 15.95
CA HIS A 874 -2.12 -19.45 16.16
C HIS A 874 -2.82 -18.70 15.03
N SER A 875 -3.23 -17.46 15.31
CA SER A 875 -3.72 -16.57 14.26
C SER A 875 -2.55 -15.96 13.50
N HIS A 876 -2.54 -16.10 12.19
CA HIS A 876 -1.56 -15.49 11.29
C HIS A 876 -2.23 -14.43 10.41
N LEU A 877 -1.63 -13.25 10.27
CA LEU A 877 -2.03 -12.20 9.32
C LEU A 877 -3.54 -11.85 9.35
N ASP A 878 -4.16 -11.83 10.54
CA ASP A 878 -5.60 -11.60 10.76
C ASP A 878 -6.54 -12.61 10.05
N THR A 879 -6.08 -13.86 9.84
CA THR A 879 -6.85 -14.91 9.15
C THR A 879 -7.17 -16.11 10.02
N GLY A 880 -6.17 -16.95 10.28
CA GLY A 880 -6.33 -18.19 11.03
C GLY A 880 -5.05 -19.01 11.07
N ALA A 881 -5.19 -20.28 11.43
CA ALA A 881 -4.10 -21.23 11.59
C ALA A 881 -3.38 -21.53 10.28
N ILE A 882 -2.14 -22.02 10.40
CA ILE A 882 -1.32 -22.44 9.27
C ILE A 882 -1.13 -23.94 9.28
N ILE A 883 -1.26 -24.55 8.10
CA ILE A 883 -0.79 -25.91 7.83
C ILE A 883 0.24 -25.83 6.70
N ALA A 884 1.42 -26.39 6.92
CA ALA A 884 2.46 -26.44 5.89
C ALA A 884 2.89 -27.87 5.62
N THR A 885 3.09 -28.25 4.37
CA THR A 885 3.47 -29.63 4.00
C THR A 885 4.67 -29.63 3.06
N ALA A 886 5.55 -30.61 3.23
CA ALA A 886 6.69 -30.85 2.34
C ALA A 886 6.94 -32.34 2.13
N SER A 887 7.39 -32.71 0.93
CA SER A 887 7.63 -34.10 0.55
C SER A 887 8.94 -34.67 1.10
N ASP A 888 9.16 -35.98 0.89
CA ASP A 888 10.42 -36.65 1.26
C ASP A 888 11.65 -35.88 0.74
N ASN A 889 12.72 -35.89 1.54
CA ASN A 889 13.98 -35.16 1.30
C ASN A 889 13.87 -33.62 1.25
N GLN A 890 12.73 -33.02 1.63
CA GLN A 890 12.55 -31.56 1.67
C GLN A 890 12.59 -30.97 3.10
N LEU A 891 13.05 -31.75 4.09
CA LEU A 891 13.13 -31.33 5.51
C LEU A 891 13.85 -29.99 5.72
N HIS A 892 14.92 -29.73 4.99
CA HIS A 892 15.65 -28.46 5.08
C HIS A 892 14.82 -27.25 4.61
N TYR A 893 13.95 -27.43 3.61
CA TYR A 893 13.00 -26.39 3.21
C TYR A 893 11.90 -26.20 4.27
N MET A 894 11.46 -27.27 4.95
CA MET A 894 10.51 -27.16 6.07
C MET A 894 11.12 -26.39 7.24
N VAL A 895 12.36 -26.68 7.63
CA VAL A 895 13.02 -25.96 8.74
C VAL A 895 13.28 -24.49 8.38
N ASN A 896 13.76 -24.20 7.17
CA ASN A 896 13.90 -22.82 6.70
C ASN A 896 12.53 -22.10 6.66
N TYR A 897 11.49 -22.79 6.22
CA TYR A 897 10.13 -22.25 6.22
C TYR A 897 9.66 -21.90 7.63
N ILE A 898 9.89 -22.77 8.64
CA ILE A 898 9.55 -22.48 10.04
C ILE A 898 10.27 -21.22 10.51
N GLN A 899 11.57 -21.09 10.23
CA GLN A 899 12.36 -19.90 10.61
C GLN A 899 11.81 -18.61 9.96
N GLU A 900 11.54 -18.65 8.66
CA GLU A 900 10.98 -17.50 7.93
C GLU A 900 9.55 -17.17 8.38
N MET A 901 8.73 -18.18 8.64
CA MET A 901 7.37 -18.02 9.15
C MET A 901 7.36 -17.34 10.51
N ILE A 902 8.23 -17.75 11.44
CA ILE A 902 8.36 -17.12 12.76
C ILE A 902 8.76 -15.65 12.63
N LEU A 903 9.76 -15.35 11.80
CA LEU A 903 10.20 -13.97 11.56
C LEU A 903 9.10 -13.11 10.95
N ARG A 904 8.34 -13.68 10.01
CA ARG A 904 7.25 -13.03 9.28
C ARG A 904 6.03 -12.78 10.15
N ASP A 905 5.61 -13.77 10.93
CA ASP A 905 4.28 -13.81 11.55
C ASP A 905 4.32 -13.58 13.08
N TRP A 906 5.38 -14.00 13.77
CA TRP A 906 5.55 -13.81 15.22
C TRP A 906 6.54 -12.69 15.58
N GLY A 907 7.33 -12.24 14.60
CA GLY A 907 8.26 -11.12 14.71
C GLY A 907 9.64 -11.48 15.28
N PRO A 908 10.60 -10.55 15.24
CA PRO A 908 12.01 -10.82 15.55
C PRO A 908 12.30 -11.04 17.04
N THR A 909 11.31 -10.87 17.91
CA THR A 909 11.43 -11.14 19.36
C THR A 909 11.28 -12.63 19.67
N VAL A 910 10.70 -13.41 18.77
CA VAL A 910 10.57 -14.86 18.90
C VAL A 910 11.70 -15.49 18.08
N GLN A 911 12.83 -15.75 18.74
CA GLN A 911 14.06 -16.27 18.14
C GLN A 911 14.68 -17.32 19.07
N PRO A 912 15.62 -18.15 18.58
CA PRO A 912 16.33 -19.09 19.43
C PRO A 912 16.94 -18.44 20.70
N PRO A 913 17.02 -19.16 21.82
CA PRO A 913 16.77 -20.60 21.95
C PRO A 913 15.27 -20.97 21.95
N PHE A 914 14.96 -22.18 21.49
CA PHE A 914 13.62 -22.75 21.52
C PHE A 914 13.67 -24.22 21.96
N ASP A 915 12.58 -24.69 22.54
CA ASP A 915 12.49 -26.03 23.11
C ASP A 915 11.69 -26.94 22.19
N VAL A 916 12.05 -28.23 22.16
CA VAL A 916 11.43 -29.24 21.33
C VAL A 916 11.19 -30.47 22.16
N THR A 917 9.93 -30.91 22.22
CA THR A 917 9.54 -32.17 22.85
C THR A 917 9.16 -33.18 21.78
N ILE A 918 9.79 -34.35 21.80
CA ILE A 918 9.43 -35.48 20.93
C ILE A 918 8.37 -36.31 21.64
N VAL A 919 7.14 -36.32 21.14
CA VAL A 919 6.03 -37.05 21.77
C VAL A 919 6.13 -38.54 21.46
N LYS A 920 5.87 -39.39 22.46
CA LYS A 920 5.84 -40.85 22.34
C LYS A 920 4.58 -41.42 22.97
N LEU A 921 3.99 -42.43 22.35
CA LEU A 921 2.86 -43.17 22.92
C LEU A 921 3.34 -44.26 23.88
N LYS A 922 2.48 -44.63 24.83
CA LYS A 922 2.66 -45.75 25.75
C LYS A 922 2.30 -47.11 25.15
#